data_AF-A0A139WAZ8-F1
#
_entry.id   AF-A0A139WAZ8-F1
#
_cell.length_a   1.000
_cell.length_b   1.000
_cell.length_c   1.000
_cell.angle_alpha   90.00
_cell.angle_beta   90.00
_cell.angle_gamma   90.00
#
_symmetry.space_group_name_H-M   'P 1'
#
loop_
_entity.id
_entity.type
_entity.pdbx_description
1 polymer ?
#
loop_
_entity_poly.entity_id
_entity_poly.type
_entity_poly.pdbx_seq_one_letter_code
_entity_poly.pdbx_strand_id
1 'polypeptide(L)'
;MNFRPLTEEYANVATIPANVAPVPGSSKAIERLLTKRQNEHKSTLDFLRRECRKINLQIEDEIRNEGNSLKESLGKIKAQLDRETSVFKDSGEEELANLCIGTFETSVQDLNNRRLAIIDQFYDKLQDLEKKRLRFFKRVFNEAYRKTGKINHLLPYDLAYFFDQEITKTNEISLSNYGHYAQIHTDLKLQIQEEIRVFFLNLHDLKERHKVAVTNMRWKEVIVPREHVIETTKLPFLGFGDPNYADVTLPMTATDLAQWEQGIQTTLESLDANAKKLISLYKMAVLQIFNRFFDDMKVITNTLTDESDQASNHLNLEAISSEPYYKSLLVDVAELYTCDIAELQNLWTNITTYMESNINNTNIFLKNSAHLWDNHFARTDEIKKLVLKEMTNLIEKHHKLAQNFEKKMYNALDKLREGSSTAKLNKHLKEVNKFLDATGNLYSSQCAAEIKLLKKYYDLTEQECELLISELDRFLSENADKEPILERKSWQNINGLQEHEQVSPTNSEDDLIPYQMKSCQYQVDAVNNWMFGLWEAIKSYMVTCRSELLNQAEQWMEKVKTKLRKRLEIREATLRPRYSRVKTMIYDVRLKELENHQTFMQKLENKVQKYVADSHQSVELSKEKRVKIVENFESEMKEIEEKLKNATKSFQVAACIEQTKTLSGEVRRKFDETFHENYSEIEQNRKNINAMICHFGTSIKLFSEGGDFSRDEAKIYKKRFQKIQKSVPKKFKKVYAEFEASKPPILNTFRRTEIAILDRLNKSLQEFEHNEKTCDKIRQLRENIRKLAYETKFKVHRIDACIDYFRDMSKIEIWKRKHFDIMRNALQECIEKIVEIGNFVIGDGENIGKSYIFQLSQLIDSSFEEIEQSAQVSLNAS
;
A
#
# COMPACT_ATOMS: atom_id res chain seq x y z
N MET A 1 3.67 7.70 -8.95
CA MET A 1 2.97 9.00 -9.00
C MET A 1 4.03 10.09 -8.85
N ASN A 2 4.27 10.88 -9.89
CA ASN A 2 5.11 12.09 -9.81
C ASN A 2 4.17 13.28 -9.68
N PHE A 3 4.15 13.92 -8.51
CA PHE A 3 3.39 15.15 -8.30
C PHE A 3 4.20 16.34 -8.82
N ARG A 4 3.65 17.05 -9.82
CA ARG A 4 4.07 18.40 -10.18
C ARG A 4 3.67 19.35 -9.03
N PRO A 5 4.54 20.30 -8.63
CA PRO A 5 4.13 21.34 -7.68
C PRO A 5 3.22 22.35 -8.40
N LEU A 6 2.06 22.62 -7.79
CA LEU A 6 1.17 23.72 -8.16
C LEU A 6 1.75 25.01 -7.56
N THR A 7 2.43 25.84 -8.36
CA THR A 7 3.12 27.04 -7.85
C THR A 7 2.71 28.39 -8.44
N GLU A 8 1.62 28.53 -9.21
CA GLU A 8 1.33 29.85 -9.85
C GLU A 8 -0.03 30.50 -9.62
N GLU A 9 -1.00 29.91 -8.90
CA GLU A 9 -2.33 30.57 -8.72
C GLU A 9 -2.60 31.21 -7.34
N TYR A 10 -1.66 31.15 -6.38
CA TYR A 10 -1.90 31.69 -5.04
C TYR A 10 -1.33 33.11 -4.79
N ALA A 11 -0.73 33.76 -5.79
CA ALA A 11 -0.07 35.06 -5.61
C ALA A 11 -1.02 36.28 -5.55
N ASN A 12 -2.32 36.13 -5.84
CA ASN A 12 -3.25 37.27 -5.94
C ASN A 12 -4.29 37.39 -4.80
N VAL A 13 -4.13 36.69 -3.67
CA VAL A 13 -5.04 36.80 -2.50
C VAL A 13 -4.36 37.48 -1.31
N ALA A 14 -3.48 38.44 -1.55
CA ALA A 14 -2.68 39.09 -0.48
C ALA A 14 -3.21 40.46 0.00
N THR A 15 -4.38 40.91 -0.46
CA THR A 15 -4.95 42.21 -0.02
C THR A 15 -6.46 42.11 0.24
N ILE A 16 -6.84 41.43 1.33
CA ILE A 16 -8.15 41.64 1.95
C ILE A 16 -7.90 42.34 3.29
N PRO A 17 -8.45 43.55 3.53
CA PRO A 17 -8.28 44.28 4.79
C PRO A 17 -8.82 43.49 5.98
N ALA A 18 -8.08 43.47 7.09
CA ALA A 18 -8.36 42.68 8.29
C ALA A 18 -9.60 43.12 9.10
N ASN A 19 -10.53 43.90 8.53
CA ASN A 19 -11.67 44.47 9.26
C ASN A 19 -12.96 44.54 8.43
N VAL A 20 -13.32 43.43 7.78
CA VAL A 20 -14.68 43.26 7.23
C VAL A 20 -15.52 42.58 8.30
N ALA A 21 -16.43 43.35 8.92
CA ALA A 21 -17.42 42.82 9.83
C ALA A 21 -18.23 41.71 9.12
N PRO A 22 -18.52 40.57 9.79
CA PRO A 22 -19.28 39.49 9.18
C PRO A 22 -20.69 40.00 8.91
N VAL A 23 -21.03 40.21 7.63
CA VAL A 23 -22.42 40.47 7.22
C VAL A 23 -23.22 39.21 7.56
N PRO A 24 -24.18 39.26 8.50
CA PRO A 24 -24.99 38.12 8.86
C PRO A 24 -26.06 37.96 7.79
N GLY A 25 -25.72 37.19 6.77
CA GLY A 25 -26.60 36.87 5.65
C GLY A 25 -25.80 36.21 4.56
N SER A 26 -25.74 34.88 4.58
CA SER A 26 -25.36 34.09 3.42
C SER A 26 -26.15 34.63 2.23
N SER A 27 -25.45 35.26 1.28
CA SER A 27 -26.06 35.71 0.04
C SER A 27 -26.84 34.52 -0.56
N LYS A 28 -28.13 34.69 -0.88
CA LYS A 28 -28.97 33.66 -1.53
C LYS A 28 -28.28 33.01 -2.74
N ALA A 29 -27.33 33.72 -3.37
CA ALA A 29 -26.50 33.19 -4.45
C ALA A 29 -25.48 32.12 -3.97
N ILE A 30 -24.86 32.31 -2.81
CA ILE A 30 -23.92 31.35 -2.21
C ILE A 30 -24.66 30.07 -1.81
N GLU A 31 -25.84 30.18 -1.19
CA GLU A 31 -26.67 29.02 -0.84
C GLU A 31 -27.12 28.24 -2.08
N ARG A 32 -27.55 28.93 -3.14
CA ARG A 32 -27.89 28.29 -4.42
C ARG A 32 -26.68 27.57 -5.04
N LEU A 33 -25.49 28.15 -4.95
CA LEU A 33 -24.26 27.54 -5.47
C LEU A 33 -23.82 26.32 -4.66
N LEU A 34 -23.90 26.38 -3.32
CA LEU A 34 -23.60 25.25 -2.45
C LEU A 34 -24.60 24.10 -2.66
N THR A 35 -25.89 24.41 -2.79
CA THR A 35 -26.95 23.43 -3.08
C THR A 35 -26.72 22.79 -4.45
N LYS A 36 -26.33 23.58 -5.46
CA LYS A 36 -25.98 23.06 -6.79
C LYS A 36 -24.81 22.09 -6.72
N ARG A 37 -23.71 22.45 -6.05
CA ARG A 37 -22.54 21.58 -5.86
C ARG A 37 -22.89 20.31 -5.09
N GLN A 38 -23.74 20.40 -4.06
CA GLN A 38 -24.22 19.24 -3.32
C GLN A 38 -25.02 18.28 -4.21
N ASN A 39 -25.93 18.81 -5.03
CA ASN A 39 -26.73 18.01 -5.95
C ASN A 39 -25.87 17.35 -7.05
N GLU A 40 -24.90 18.07 -7.61
CA GLU A 40 -23.94 17.53 -8.57
C GLU A 40 -23.07 16.43 -7.94
N HIS A 41 -22.63 16.63 -6.69
CA HIS A 41 -21.86 15.64 -5.94
C HIS A 41 -22.69 14.37 -5.73
N LYS A 42 -23.93 14.51 -5.23
CA LYS A 42 -24.86 13.39 -5.04
C LYS A 42 -25.14 12.65 -6.34
N SER A 43 -25.41 13.36 -7.43
CA SER A 43 -25.62 12.78 -8.76
C SER A 43 -24.40 11.98 -9.24
N THR A 44 -23.18 12.45 -8.95
CA THR A 44 -21.95 11.74 -9.28
C THR A 44 -21.78 10.45 -8.45
N LEU A 45 -22.17 10.46 -7.18
CA LEU A 45 -22.17 9.26 -6.34
C LEU A 45 -23.23 8.24 -6.77
N ASP A 46 -24.41 8.71 -7.18
CA ASP A 46 -25.46 7.86 -7.73
C ASP A 46 -25.01 7.22 -9.06
N PHE A 47 -24.27 7.96 -9.89
CA PHE A 47 -23.59 7.42 -11.07
C PHE A 47 -22.60 6.30 -10.70
N LEU A 48 -21.71 6.54 -9.72
CA LEU A 48 -20.74 5.53 -9.25
C LEU A 48 -21.46 4.23 -8.85
N ARG A 49 -22.50 4.33 -8.01
CA ARG A 49 -23.27 3.18 -7.52
C ARG A 49 -23.97 2.44 -8.66
N ARG A 50 -24.56 3.17 -9.62
CA ARG A 50 -25.25 2.59 -10.77
C ARG A 50 -24.29 1.81 -11.67
N GLU A 51 -23.13 2.40 -11.98
CA GLU A 51 -22.11 1.73 -12.80
C GLU A 51 -21.51 0.52 -12.09
N CYS A 52 -21.28 0.59 -10.78
CA CYS A 52 -20.84 -0.57 -10.01
C CYS A 52 -21.86 -1.71 -10.05
N ARG A 53 -23.16 -1.43 -9.92
CA ARG A 53 -24.21 -2.45 -10.07
C ARG A 53 -24.23 -3.07 -11.46
N LYS A 54 -24.09 -2.24 -12.51
CA LYS A 54 -24.03 -2.71 -13.90
C LYS A 54 -22.86 -3.65 -14.14
N ILE A 55 -21.68 -3.31 -13.60
CA ILE A 55 -20.48 -4.18 -13.66
C ILE A 55 -20.74 -5.51 -12.96
N ASN A 56 -21.37 -5.51 -11.78
CA ASN A 56 -21.68 -6.74 -11.06
C ASN A 56 -22.60 -7.64 -11.87
N LEU A 57 -23.73 -7.12 -12.36
CA LEU A 57 -24.68 -7.88 -13.17
C LEU A 57 -24.01 -8.49 -14.40
N GLN A 58 -23.22 -7.72 -15.13
CA GLN A 58 -22.51 -8.21 -16.31
C GLN A 58 -21.56 -9.38 -15.97
N ILE A 59 -20.76 -9.23 -14.92
CA ILE A 59 -19.79 -10.28 -14.54
C ILE A 59 -20.50 -11.50 -13.95
N GLU A 60 -21.60 -11.32 -13.22
CA GLU A 60 -22.43 -12.42 -12.72
C GLU A 60 -23.07 -13.23 -13.84
N ASP A 61 -23.52 -12.58 -14.91
CA ASP A 61 -24.02 -13.25 -16.12
C ASP A 61 -22.90 -14.02 -16.84
N GLU A 62 -21.70 -13.43 -16.96
CA GLU A 62 -20.53 -14.13 -17.51
C GLU A 62 -20.16 -15.36 -16.66
N ILE A 63 -20.13 -15.25 -15.33
CA ILE A 63 -19.88 -16.37 -14.41
C ILE A 63 -20.93 -17.47 -14.57
N ARG A 64 -22.21 -17.09 -14.70
CA ARG A 64 -23.31 -18.04 -14.88
C ARG A 64 -23.18 -18.81 -16.19
N ASN A 65 -22.80 -18.13 -17.26
CA ASN A 65 -22.57 -18.76 -18.56
C ASN A 65 -21.41 -19.75 -18.51
N GLU A 66 -20.31 -19.40 -17.85
CA GLU A 66 -19.18 -20.33 -17.62
C GLU A 66 -19.61 -21.53 -16.76
N GLY A 67 -20.45 -21.31 -15.74
CA GLY A 67 -21.00 -22.39 -14.91
C GLY A 67 -21.89 -23.36 -15.70
N ASN A 68 -22.71 -22.84 -16.63
CA ASN A 68 -23.51 -23.66 -17.53
C ASN A 68 -22.64 -24.47 -18.51
N SER A 69 -21.59 -23.83 -19.06
CA SER A 69 -20.62 -24.49 -19.94
C SER A 69 -19.88 -25.63 -19.24
N LEU A 70 -19.47 -25.40 -17.98
CA LEU A 70 -18.88 -26.43 -17.12
C LEU A 70 -19.85 -27.61 -16.92
N LYS A 71 -21.11 -27.32 -16.56
CA LYS A 71 -22.14 -28.34 -16.34
C LYS A 71 -22.38 -29.19 -17.59
N GLU A 72 -22.47 -28.56 -18.76
CA GLU A 72 -22.64 -29.27 -20.03
C GLU A 72 -21.43 -30.16 -20.35
N SER A 73 -20.21 -29.62 -20.18
CA SER A 73 -18.97 -30.35 -20.46
C SER A 73 -18.78 -31.55 -19.53
N LEU A 74 -19.03 -31.37 -18.22
CA LEU A 74 -18.99 -32.47 -17.25
C LEU A 74 -20.11 -33.49 -17.52
N GLY A 75 -21.29 -33.04 -17.93
CA GLY A 75 -22.41 -33.91 -18.31
C GLY A 75 -22.08 -34.81 -19.51
N LYS A 76 -21.42 -34.27 -20.54
CA LYS A 76 -20.97 -35.05 -21.70
C LYS A 76 -19.94 -36.11 -21.31
N ILE A 77 -18.97 -35.76 -20.48
CA ILE A 77 -17.96 -36.72 -20.01
C ILE A 77 -18.57 -37.77 -19.09
N LYS A 78 -19.50 -37.38 -18.21
CA LYS A 78 -20.22 -38.33 -17.35
C LYS A 78 -21.03 -39.32 -18.18
N ALA A 79 -21.77 -38.86 -19.19
CA ALA A 79 -22.49 -39.75 -20.10
C ALA A 79 -21.56 -40.70 -20.87
N GLN A 80 -20.35 -40.26 -21.23
CA GLN A 80 -19.34 -41.14 -21.83
C GLN A 80 -18.84 -42.19 -20.83
N LEU A 81 -18.53 -41.77 -19.60
CA LEU A 81 -18.10 -42.65 -18.51
C LEU A 81 -19.17 -43.69 -18.17
N ASP A 82 -20.44 -43.29 -18.13
CA ASP A 82 -21.59 -44.18 -17.90
C ASP A 82 -21.74 -45.18 -19.04
N ARG A 83 -21.55 -44.79 -20.31
CA ARG A 83 -21.55 -45.72 -21.46
C ARG A 83 -20.40 -46.72 -21.41
N GLU A 84 -19.19 -46.24 -21.11
CA GLU A 84 -18.03 -47.12 -20.98
C GLU A 84 -18.20 -48.08 -19.80
N THR A 85 -18.87 -47.66 -18.73
CA THR A 85 -19.13 -48.50 -17.55
C THR A 85 -20.33 -49.44 -17.73
N SER A 86 -21.37 -49.06 -18.50
CA SER A 86 -22.56 -49.89 -18.72
C SER A 86 -22.25 -51.14 -19.53
N VAL A 87 -21.32 -51.05 -20.48
CA VAL A 87 -20.80 -52.21 -21.23
C VAL A 87 -20.39 -53.34 -20.27
N PHE A 88 -19.84 -53.02 -19.09
CA PHE A 88 -19.41 -54.04 -18.13
C PHE A 88 -20.48 -54.48 -17.13
N LYS A 89 -21.49 -53.64 -16.87
CA LYS A 89 -22.59 -54.02 -15.97
C LYS A 89 -23.53 -55.02 -16.62
N ASP A 90 -23.69 -54.91 -17.93
CA ASP A 90 -24.68 -55.65 -18.69
C ASP A 90 -24.08 -56.83 -19.49
N SER A 91 -22.75 -56.93 -19.59
CA SER A 91 -22.07 -58.03 -20.28
C SER A 91 -22.13 -59.35 -19.50
N GLY A 92 -22.42 -60.43 -20.23
CA GLY A 92 -22.34 -61.80 -19.72
C GLY A 92 -20.89 -62.28 -19.52
N GLU A 93 -20.70 -63.42 -18.86
CA GLU A 93 -19.36 -63.99 -18.57
C GLU A 93 -18.51 -64.19 -19.84
N GLU A 94 -19.14 -64.47 -20.98
CA GLU A 94 -18.45 -64.72 -22.25
C GLU A 94 -17.87 -63.44 -22.89
N GLU A 95 -18.58 -62.33 -22.77
CA GLU A 95 -18.13 -61.02 -23.24
C GLU A 95 -17.09 -60.42 -22.29
N LEU A 96 -17.27 -60.63 -20.97
CA LEU A 96 -16.34 -60.19 -19.93
C LEU A 96 -14.95 -60.81 -20.12
N ALA A 97 -14.83 -62.10 -20.42
CA ALA A 97 -13.53 -62.75 -20.59
C ALA A 97 -12.72 -62.26 -21.82
N ASN A 98 -13.41 -61.67 -22.81
CA ASN A 98 -12.80 -61.14 -24.03
C ASN A 98 -12.42 -59.65 -23.92
N LEU A 99 -12.77 -58.98 -22.81
CA LEU A 99 -12.52 -57.57 -22.59
C LEU A 99 -11.10 -57.29 -22.08
N CYS A 100 -10.38 -56.38 -22.73
CA CYS A 100 -9.07 -55.92 -22.24
C CYS A 100 -9.25 -54.88 -21.12
N ILE A 101 -9.23 -55.34 -19.87
CA ILE A 101 -9.38 -54.49 -18.69
C ILE A 101 -8.37 -53.33 -18.69
N GLY A 102 -7.10 -53.58 -19.02
CA GLY A 102 -6.07 -52.53 -19.01
C GLY A 102 -6.37 -51.35 -19.92
N THR A 103 -6.96 -51.60 -21.10
CA THR A 103 -7.37 -50.51 -22.01
C THR A 103 -8.57 -49.72 -21.47
N PHE A 104 -9.49 -50.40 -20.78
CA PHE A 104 -10.63 -49.75 -20.14
C PHE A 104 -10.21 -48.88 -18.94
N GLU A 105 -9.32 -49.38 -18.08
CA GLU A 105 -8.77 -48.60 -16.96
C GLU A 105 -8.11 -47.32 -17.44
N THR A 106 -7.34 -47.41 -18.52
CA THR A 106 -6.67 -46.26 -19.13
C THR A 106 -7.70 -45.26 -19.67
N SER A 107 -8.73 -45.73 -20.39
CA SER A 107 -9.81 -44.87 -20.92
C SER A 107 -10.56 -44.12 -19.82
N VAL A 108 -10.96 -44.82 -18.75
CA VAL A 108 -11.68 -44.19 -17.64
C VAL A 108 -10.79 -43.23 -16.85
N GLN A 109 -9.52 -43.57 -16.65
CA GLN A 109 -8.55 -42.68 -16.02
C GLN A 109 -8.36 -41.40 -16.84
N ASP A 110 -8.28 -41.51 -18.17
CA ASP A 110 -8.17 -40.35 -19.07
C ASP A 110 -9.41 -39.45 -19.03
N LEU A 111 -10.60 -40.03 -19.00
CA LEU A 111 -11.85 -39.29 -18.84
C LEU A 111 -11.90 -38.54 -17.51
N ASN A 112 -11.48 -39.18 -16.42
CA ASN A 112 -11.43 -38.56 -15.10
C ASN A 112 -10.38 -37.44 -15.01
N ASN A 113 -9.20 -37.64 -15.58
CA ASN A 113 -8.18 -36.59 -15.72
C ASN A 113 -8.73 -35.39 -16.50
N ARG A 114 -9.50 -35.65 -17.57
CA ARG A 114 -10.15 -34.59 -18.36
C ARG A 114 -11.20 -33.82 -17.56
N ARG A 115 -11.99 -34.49 -16.70
CA ARG A 115 -12.94 -33.80 -15.80
C ARG A 115 -12.22 -32.87 -14.82
N LEU A 116 -11.13 -33.33 -14.22
CA LEU A 116 -10.31 -32.52 -13.31
C LEU A 116 -9.70 -31.31 -14.04
N ALA A 117 -9.20 -31.50 -15.26
CA ALA A 117 -8.65 -30.41 -16.07
C ALA A 117 -9.70 -29.34 -16.43
N ILE A 118 -10.93 -29.75 -16.73
CA ILE A 118 -12.03 -28.80 -17.02
C ILE A 118 -12.41 -27.99 -15.76
N ILE A 119 -12.38 -28.61 -14.57
CA ILE A 119 -12.59 -27.89 -13.31
C ILE A 119 -11.48 -26.87 -13.05
N ASP A 120 -10.23 -27.22 -13.33
CA ASP A 120 -9.09 -26.30 -13.22
C ASP A 120 -9.26 -25.11 -14.17
N GLN A 121 -9.61 -25.36 -15.44
CA GLN A 121 -9.88 -24.30 -16.41
C GLN A 121 -11.04 -23.38 -16.00
N PHE A 122 -12.11 -23.94 -15.45
CA PHE A 122 -13.23 -23.17 -14.92
C PHE A 122 -12.81 -22.26 -13.77
N TYR A 123 -12.00 -22.76 -12.83
CA TYR A 123 -11.49 -21.97 -11.72
C TYR A 123 -10.62 -20.80 -12.19
N ASP A 124 -9.68 -21.06 -13.11
CA ASP A 124 -8.86 -20.02 -13.72
C ASP A 124 -9.72 -18.95 -14.39
N LYS A 125 -10.78 -19.37 -15.08
CA LYS A 125 -11.74 -18.46 -15.72
C LYS A 125 -12.48 -17.58 -14.73
N LEU A 126 -12.93 -18.13 -13.59
CA LEU A 126 -13.56 -17.36 -12.51
C LEU A 126 -12.59 -16.33 -11.93
N GLN A 127 -11.32 -16.70 -11.73
CA GLN A 127 -10.31 -15.76 -11.26
C GLN A 127 -10.10 -14.59 -12.23
N ASP A 128 -10.10 -14.86 -13.54
CA ASP A 128 -9.93 -13.85 -14.57
C ASP A 128 -11.14 -12.93 -14.72
N LEU A 129 -12.35 -13.44 -14.52
CA LEU A 129 -13.58 -12.65 -14.45
C LEU A 129 -13.55 -11.70 -13.24
N GLU A 130 -13.04 -12.15 -12.09
CA GLU A 130 -12.90 -11.27 -10.92
C GLU A 130 -11.81 -10.20 -11.12
N LYS A 131 -10.68 -10.56 -11.75
CA LYS A 131 -9.67 -9.56 -12.18
C LYS A 131 -10.26 -8.54 -13.16
N LYS A 132 -11.15 -8.97 -14.07
CA LYS A 132 -11.87 -8.09 -15.00
C LYS A 132 -12.82 -7.15 -14.25
N ARG A 133 -13.58 -7.67 -13.28
CA ARG A 133 -14.46 -6.88 -12.38
C ARG A 133 -13.69 -5.77 -11.66
N LEU A 134 -12.58 -6.11 -11.00
CA LEU A 134 -11.72 -5.15 -10.29
C LEU A 134 -11.16 -4.06 -11.21
N ARG A 135 -10.75 -4.41 -12.44
CA ARG A 135 -10.30 -3.43 -13.44
C ARG A 135 -11.42 -2.46 -13.81
N PHE A 136 -12.66 -2.94 -13.95
CA PHE A 136 -13.80 -2.09 -14.27
C PHE A 136 -14.14 -1.16 -13.11
N PHE A 137 -14.20 -1.67 -11.88
CA PHE A 137 -14.38 -0.83 -10.69
C PHE A 137 -13.33 0.26 -10.58
N LYS A 138 -12.04 -0.07 -10.73
CA LYS A 138 -10.95 0.92 -10.69
C LYS A 138 -11.17 2.07 -11.66
N ARG A 139 -11.67 1.81 -12.87
CA ARG A 139 -11.98 2.85 -13.86
C ARG A 139 -13.12 3.75 -13.38
N VAL A 140 -14.23 3.17 -12.91
CA VAL A 140 -15.40 3.92 -12.42
C VAL A 140 -15.04 4.74 -11.17
N PHE A 141 -14.31 4.17 -10.21
CA PHE A 141 -13.83 4.87 -9.02
C PHE A 141 -12.95 6.07 -9.37
N ASN A 142 -11.98 5.90 -10.27
CA ASN A 142 -11.12 7.01 -10.71
C ASN A 142 -11.92 8.12 -11.41
N GLU A 143 -12.90 7.75 -12.24
CA GLU A 143 -13.75 8.73 -12.92
C GLU A 143 -14.62 9.50 -11.92
N ALA A 144 -15.27 8.80 -10.99
CA ALA A 144 -16.10 9.39 -9.96
C ALA A 144 -15.26 10.31 -9.06
N TYR A 145 -14.10 9.84 -8.56
CA TYR A 145 -13.19 10.61 -7.71
C TYR A 145 -12.75 11.92 -8.38
N ARG A 146 -12.38 11.84 -9.67
CA ARG A 146 -12.00 13.02 -10.46
C ARG A 146 -13.18 13.99 -10.63
N LYS A 147 -14.40 13.50 -10.90
CA LYS A 147 -15.60 14.33 -11.04
C LYS A 147 -15.95 15.00 -9.70
N THR A 148 -15.97 14.27 -8.60
CA THR A 148 -16.24 14.80 -7.26
C THR A 148 -15.20 15.79 -6.79
N GLY A 149 -13.91 15.56 -7.12
CA GLY A 149 -12.83 16.49 -6.82
C GLY A 149 -12.91 17.80 -7.61
N LYS A 150 -13.57 17.83 -8.78
CA LYS A 150 -13.84 19.08 -9.50
C LYS A 150 -15.01 19.87 -8.91
N ILE A 151 -16.01 19.16 -8.35
CA ILE A 151 -17.20 19.77 -7.75
C ILE A 151 -16.84 20.49 -6.44
N ASN A 152 -15.84 20.00 -5.70
CA ASN A 152 -15.36 20.60 -4.44
C ASN A 152 -16.49 20.89 -3.44
N HIS A 153 -17.44 19.94 -3.31
CA HIS A 153 -18.50 20.00 -2.30
C HIS A 153 -18.01 19.54 -0.91
N LEU A 154 -17.17 18.50 -0.87
CA LEU A 154 -16.49 18.00 0.33
C LEU A 154 -15.03 18.44 0.34
N LEU A 155 -14.42 18.49 1.52
CA LEU A 155 -12.98 18.71 1.65
C LEU A 155 -12.21 17.52 1.03
N PRO A 156 -11.00 17.73 0.48
CA PRO A 156 -10.22 16.67 -0.14
C PRO A 156 -9.98 15.45 0.77
N TYR A 157 -9.82 15.67 2.08
CA TYR A 157 -9.65 14.60 3.06
C TYR A 157 -10.92 13.75 3.24
N ASP A 158 -12.08 14.38 3.40
CA ASP A 158 -13.36 13.67 3.55
C ASP A 158 -13.71 12.90 2.29
N LEU A 159 -13.38 13.48 1.12
CA LEU A 159 -13.55 12.81 -0.16
C LEU A 159 -12.65 11.60 -0.30
N ALA A 160 -11.37 11.71 0.04
CA ALA A 160 -10.44 10.59 0.04
C ALA A 160 -10.92 9.47 0.99
N TYR A 161 -11.33 9.84 2.20
CA TYR A 161 -11.86 8.91 3.19
C TYR A 161 -13.10 8.14 2.70
N PHE A 162 -14.05 8.83 2.07
CA PHE A 162 -15.23 8.18 1.48
C PHE A 162 -14.84 7.15 0.41
N PHE A 163 -13.94 7.52 -0.51
CA PHE A 163 -13.51 6.61 -1.57
C PHE A 163 -12.68 5.44 -1.04
N ASP A 164 -11.86 5.64 -0.02
CA ASP A 164 -11.14 4.57 0.66
C ASP A 164 -12.10 3.56 1.29
N GLN A 165 -13.19 4.02 1.92
CA GLN A 165 -14.23 3.12 2.44
C GLN A 165 -14.91 2.32 1.33
N GLU A 166 -15.29 2.95 0.23
CA GLU A 166 -15.98 2.25 -0.87
C GLU A 166 -15.05 1.28 -1.61
N ILE A 167 -13.77 1.62 -1.76
CA ILE A 167 -12.74 0.72 -2.28
C ILE A 167 -12.55 -0.46 -1.33
N THR A 168 -12.51 -0.22 -0.02
CA THR A 168 -12.38 -1.28 0.99
C THR A 168 -13.54 -2.27 0.92
N LYS A 169 -14.80 -1.79 0.90
CA LYS A 169 -15.99 -2.64 0.74
C LYS A 169 -15.93 -3.47 -0.55
N THR A 170 -15.51 -2.85 -1.65
CA THR A 170 -15.38 -3.54 -2.94
C THR A 170 -14.33 -4.64 -2.88
N ASN A 171 -13.18 -4.37 -2.25
CA ASN A 171 -12.12 -5.36 -2.07
C ASN A 171 -12.54 -6.50 -1.15
N GLU A 172 -13.28 -6.23 -0.08
CA GLU A 172 -13.84 -7.25 0.82
C GLU A 172 -14.76 -8.21 0.06
N ILE A 173 -15.66 -7.68 -0.77
CA ILE A 173 -16.53 -8.49 -1.63
C ILE A 173 -15.71 -9.34 -2.60
N SER A 174 -14.70 -8.77 -3.27
CA SER A 174 -13.85 -9.52 -4.19
C SER A 174 -13.02 -10.61 -3.50
N LEU A 175 -12.50 -10.36 -2.30
CA LEU A 175 -11.80 -11.36 -1.51
C LEU A 175 -12.75 -12.50 -1.09
N SER A 176 -13.98 -12.16 -0.67
CA SER A 176 -15.01 -13.16 -0.38
C SER A 176 -15.32 -14.01 -1.62
N ASN A 177 -15.44 -13.41 -2.80
CA ASN A 177 -15.65 -14.12 -4.06
C ASN A 177 -14.50 -15.08 -4.39
N TYR A 178 -13.24 -14.63 -4.27
CA TYR A 178 -12.08 -15.53 -4.45
C TYR A 178 -12.11 -16.71 -3.50
N GLY A 179 -12.51 -16.48 -2.24
CA GLY A 179 -12.72 -17.54 -1.25
C GLY A 179 -13.77 -18.55 -1.69
N HIS A 180 -14.94 -18.08 -2.12
CA HIS A 180 -16.02 -18.94 -2.64
C HIS A 180 -15.60 -19.71 -3.89
N TYR A 181 -14.84 -19.10 -4.81
CA TYR A 181 -14.35 -19.81 -6.01
C TYR A 181 -13.37 -20.92 -5.66
N ALA A 182 -12.48 -20.70 -4.69
CA ALA A 182 -11.54 -21.72 -4.22
C ALA A 182 -12.27 -22.87 -3.51
N GLN A 183 -13.32 -22.56 -2.76
CA GLN A 183 -14.18 -23.55 -2.12
C GLN A 183 -14.91 -24.40 -3.17
N ILE A 184 -15.60 -23.78 -4.14
CA ILE A 184 -16.28 -24.50 -5.23
C ILE A 184 -15.31 -25.40 -6.00
N HIS A 185 -14.11 -24.91 -6.30
CA HIS A 185 -13.06 -25.69 -6.96
C HIS A 185 -12.65 -26.93 -6.15
N THR A 186 -12.46 -26.76 -4.85
CA THR A 186 -12.10 -27.86 -3.94
C THR A 186 -13.24 -28.87 -3.82
N ASP A 187 -14.47 -28.40 -3.62
CA ASP A 187 -15.66 -29.26 -3.46
C ASP A 187 -15.92 -30.09 -4.73
N LEU A 188 -15.82 -29.47 -5.91
CA LEU A 188 -15.95 -30.18 -7.18
C LEU A 188 -14.84 -31.22 -7.39
N LYS A 189 -13.59 -30.90 -7.04
CA LYS A 189 -12.49 -31.87 -7.11
C LYS A 189 -12.68 -33.04 -6.16
N LEU A 190 -13.09 -32.77 -4.92
CA LEU A 190 -13.38 -33.80 -3.93
C LEU A 190 -14.51 -34.73 -4.38
N GLN A 191 -15.58 -34.17 -4.94
CA GLN A 191 -16.69 -34.96 -5.48
C GLN A 191 -16.22 -35.89 -6.60
N ILE A 192 -15.39 -35.42 -7.53
CA ILE A 192 -14.83 -36.26 -8.58
C ILE A 192 -13.89 -37.32 -8.02
N GLN A 193 -13.03 -36.96 -7.06
CA GLN A 193 -12.12 -37.93 -6.44
C GLN A 193 -12.87 -39.04 -5.69
N GLU A 194 -13.99 -38.71 -5.05
CA GLU A 194 -14.85 -39.69 -4.41
C GLU A 194 -15.55 -40.59 -5.42
N GLU A 195 -16.07 -40.03 -6.52
CA GLU A 195 -16.61 -40.83 -7.63
C GLU A 195 -15.56 -41.77 -8.25
N ILE A 196 -14.32 -41.29 -8.42
CA ILE A 196 -13.18 -42.09 -8.88
C ILE A 196 -12.90 -43.22 -7.88
N ARG A 197 -12.90 -42.94 -6.59
CA ARG A 197 -12.66 -43.94 -5.54
C ARG A 197 -13.71 -45.04 -5.56
N VAL A 198 -15.00 -44.66 -5.63
CA VAL A 198 -16.12 -45.60 -5.74
C VAL A 198 -16.01 -46.42 -7.04
N PHE A 199 -15.61 -45.78 -8.14
CA PHE A 199 -15.37 -46.48 -9.40
C PHE A 199 -14.25 -47.53 -9.27
N PHE A 200 -13.11 -47.19 -8.67
CA PHE A 200 -12.01 -48.13 -8.48
C PHE A 200 -12.37 -49.31 -7.57
N LEU A 201 -13.25 -49.11 -6.58
CA LEU A 201 -13.81 -50.19 -5.79
C LEU A 201 -14.67 -51.14 -6.66
N ASN A 202 -15.59 -50.58 -7.45
CA ASN A 202 -16.42 -51.38 -8.36
C ASN A 202 -15.59 -52.09 -9.45
N LEU A 203 -14.49 -51.47 -9.89
CA LEU A 203 -13.55 -52.02 -10.86
C LEU A 203 -12.79 -53.21 -10.29
N HIS A 204 -12.47 -53.19 -8.99
CA HIS A 204 -11.87 -54.33 -8.30
C HIS A 204 -12.82 -55.54 -8.33
N ASP A 205 -14.09 -55.34 -7.98
CA ASP A 205 -15.11 -56.40 -8.07
C ASP A 205 -15.30 -56.92 -9.49
N LEU A 206 -15.16 -56.03 -10.48
CA LEU A 206 -15.20 -56.40 -11.89
C LEU A 206 -13.97 -57.20 -12.31
N LYS A 207 -12.77 -56.85 -11.83
CA LYS A 207 -11.54 -57.62 -12.07
C LYS A 207 -11.64 -59.04 -11.51
N GLU A 208 -12.23 -59.20 -10.33
CA GLU A 208 -12.47 -60.52 -9.76
C GLU A 208 -13.52 -61.31 -10.56
N ARG A 209 -14.63 -60.68 -10.98
CA ARG A 209 -15.60 -61.33 -11.89
C ARG A 209 -14.99 -61.72 -13.23
N HIS A 210 -14.15 -60.87 -13.82
CA HIS A 210 -13.43 -61.17 -15.05
C HIS A 210 -12.44 -62.33 -14.84
N LYS A 211 -11.71 -62.35 -13.73
CA LYS A 211 -10.78 -63.45 -13.38
C LYS A 211 -11.54 -64.78 -13.28
N VAL A 212 -12.71 -64.78 -12.62
CA VAL A 212 -13.61 -65.94 -12.53
C VAL A 212 -14.13 -66.36 -13.92
N ALA A 213 -14.57 -65.41 -14.74
CA ALA A 213 -15.06 -65.68 -16.10
C ALA A 213 -13.96 -66.25 -17.02
N VAL A 214 -12.74 -65.70 -16.98
CA VAL A 214 -11.56 -66.21 -17.70
C VAL A 214 -11.17 -67.60 -17.22
N THR A 215 -11.24 -67.88 -15.91
CA THR A 215 -11.04 -69.23 -15.40
C THR A 215 -12.14 -70.17 -15.89
N ASN A 216 -13.41 -69.78 -15.81
CA ASN A 216 -14.54 -70.60 -16.26
C ASN A 216 -14.48 -70.91 -17.77
N MET A 217 -14.01 -69.97 -18.60
CA MET A 217 -13.70 -70.24 -20.01
C MET A 217 -12.57 -71.23 -20.21
N ARG A 218 -11.46 -71.09 -19.46
CA ARG A 218 -10.35 -72.05 -19.50
C ARG A 218 -10.77 -73.46 -19.06
N TRP A 219 -11.74 -73.57 -18.15
CA TRP A 219 -12.29 -74.85 -17.71
C TRP A 219 -13.32 -75.44 -18.69
N LYS A 220 -13.98 -74.65 -19.53
CA LYS A 220 -14.90 -75.15 -20.58
C LYS A 220 -14.20 -75.90 -21.73
N GLU A 221 -12.88 -75.76 -21.89
CA GLU A 221 -12.08 -76.54 -22.87
C GLU A 221 -11.63 -77.92 -22.33
N VAL A 222 -11.90 -78.26 -21.06
CA VAL A 222 -11.49 -79.54 -20.45
C VAL A 222 -12.69 -80.24 -19.77
N ILE A 223 -13.33 -81.13 -20.54
CA ILE A 223 -13.94 -82.42 -20.13
C ILE A 223 -15.22 -82.39 -19.23
N VAL A 224 -16.32 -82.80 -19.89
CA VAL A 224 -17.44 -83.71 -19.50
C VAL A 224 -18.54 -83.24 -18.51
N PRO A 225 -19.83 -83.50 -18.82
CA PRO A 225 -20.97 -83.03 -18.03
C PRO A 225 -21.31 -83.99 -16.88
N ARG A 226 -21.70 -83.44 -15.73
CA ARG A 226 -22.51 -84.16 -14.73
C ARG A 226 -23.80 -83.40 -14.47
N GLU A 227 -24.88 -84.12 -14.72
CA GLU A 227 -26.26 -83.73 -14.58
C GLU A 227 -26.66 -83.52 -13.11
N HIS A 228 -27.57 -82.55 -12.93
CA HIS A 228 -28.67 -82.54 -11.95
C HIS A 228 -28.27 -82.72 -10.48
N VAL A 229 -27.90 -81.61 -9.85
CA VAL A 229 -28.12 -81.44 -8.41
C VAL A 229 -28.98 -80.20 -8.21
N ILE A 230 -30.11 -80.44 -7.56
CA ILE A 230 -31.15 -79.49 -7.18
C ILE A 230 -30.50 -78.26 -6.50
N GLU A 231 -30.73 -77.07 -7.06
CA GLU A 231 -30.47 -75.80 -6.39
C GLU A 231 -31.34 -75.71 -5.13
N THR A 232 -30.79 -76.19 -4.03
CA THR A 232 -31.21 -75.72 -2.71
C THR A 232 -30.69 -74.29 -2.59
N THR A 233 -31.66 -73.38 -2.57
CA THR A 233 -31.57 -71.99 -2.14
C THR A 233 -30.29 -71.68 -1.38
N LYS A 234 -29.37 -70.99 -2.06
CA LYS A 234 -28.24 -70.27 -1.45
C LYS A 234 -28.84 -69.26 -0.45
N LEU A 235 -29.01 -69.69 0.80
CA LEU A 235 -28.89 -68.76 1.92
C LEU A 235 -27.53 -68.06 1.74
N PRO A 236 -27.46 -66.73 1.90
CA PRO A 236 -26.19 -66.02 1.89
C PRO A 236 -25.44 -66.44 3.15
N PHE A 237 -24.79 -67.60 3.09
CA PHE A 237 -23.80 -68.01 4.06
C PHE A 237 -22.67 -67.01 3.91
N LEU A 238 -22.55 -66.15 4.93
CA LEU A 238 -21.59 -65.07 5.06
C LEU A 238 -20.24 -65.47 4.43
N GLY A 239 -19.69 -64.62 3.56
CA GLY A 239 -18.48 -64.86 2.77
C GLY A 239 -17.19 -65.09 3.58
N PHE A 240 -17.15 -66.15 4.37
CA PHE A 240 -16.05 -66.57 5.26
C PHE A 240 -15.61 -68.01 4.96
N GLY A 241 -16.02 -68.58 3.83
CA GLY A 241 -15.73 -69.95 3.43
C GLY A 241 -14.44 -70.16 2.63
N ASP A 242 -13.55 -69.17 2.52
CA ASP A 242 -12.20 -69.39 1.99
C ASP A 242 -11.21 -69.46 3.16
N PRO A 243 -10.66 -70.65 3.49
CA PRO A 243 -9.69 -70.82 4.57
C PRO A 243 -8.36 -70.08 4.33
N ASN A 244 -8.17 -69.42 3.18
CA ASN A 244 -7.04 -68.52 2.92
C ASN A 244 -7.25 -67.06 3.34
N TYR A 245 -8.44 -66.66 3.80
CA TYR A 245 -8.67 -65.33 4.37
C TYR A 245 -8.52 -65.34 5.89
N ALA A 246 -7.26 -65.34 6.34
CA ALA A 246 -6.88 -65.04 7.72
C ALA A 246 -6.89 -63.53 8.03
N ASP A 247 -7.58 -62.71 7.24
CA ASP A 247 -7.69 -61.26 7.46
C ASP A 247 -9.02 -60.97 8.18
N VAL A 248 -9.13 -61.48 9.41
CA VAL A 248 -10.09 -60.95 10.37
C VAL A 248 -9.58 -59.56 10.75
N THR A 249 -10.08 -58.53 10.05
CA THR A 249 -9.77 -57.13 10.35
C THR A 249 -10.39 -56.75 11.69
N LEU A 250 -9.68 -57.02 12.78
CA LEU A 250 -9.90 -56.37 14.06
C LEU A 250 -9.61 -54.87 13.90
N PRO A 251 -10.44 -53.97 14.47
CA PRO A 251 -11.58 -54.21 15.38
C PRO A 251 -12.96 -53.94 14.75
N MET A 252 -13.94 -54.79 15.08
CA MET A 252 -15.38 -54.54 14.83
C MET A 252 -15.95 -53.57 15.88
N THR A 253 -16.77 -52.59 15.47
CA THR A 253 -17.42 -51.66 16.39
C THR A 253 -18.74 -52.22 16.93
N ALA A 254 -19.25 -51.70 18.06
CA ALA A 254 -20.57 -52.08 18.58
C ALA A 254 -21.72 -51.81 17.59
N THR A 255 -21.54 -50.85 16.67
CA THR A 255 -22.53 -50.52 15.63
C THR A 255 -22.59 -51.61 14.56
N ASP A 256 -21.44 -52.12 14.14
CA ASP A 256 -21.35 -53.21 13.16
C ASP A 256 -21.95 -54.50 13.72
N LEU A 257 -21.73 -54.74 15.02
CA LEU A 257 -22.28 -55.90 15.72
C LEU A 257 -23.81 -55.88 15.81
N ALA A 258 -24.41 -54.72 16.10
CA ALA A 258 -25.86 -54.61 16.22
C ALA A 258 -26.59 -54.92 14.89
N GLN A 259 -25.98 -54.57 13.75
CA GLN A 259 -26.53 -54.90 12.43
C GLN A 259 -26.45 -56.40 12.14
N TRP A 260 -25.35 -57.03 12.54
CA TRP A 260 -25.16 -58.48 12.41
C TRP A 260 -26.16 -59.27 13.26
N GLU A 261 -26.36 -58.86 14.52
CA GLU A 261 -27.32 -59.47 15.45
C GLU A 261 -28.75 -59.47 14.86
N GLN A 262 -29.18 -58.33 14.33
CA GLN A 262 -30.49 -58.20 13.68
C GLN A 262 -30.63 -59.13 12.46
N GLY A 263 -29.58 -59.27 11.65
CA GLY A 263 -29.58 -60.15 10.48
C GLY A 263 -29.69 -61.63 10.85
N ILE A 264 -28.99 -62.06 11.90
CA ILE A 264 -29.05 -63.44 12.39
C ILE A 264 -30.41 -63.75 12.99
N GLN A 265 -30.95 -62.88 13.83
CA GLN A 265 -32.25 -63.09 14.46
C GLN A 265 -33.36 -63.25 13.40
N THR A 266 -33.36 -62.40 12.38
CA THR A 266 -34.30 -62.50 11.25
C THR A 266 -34.17 -63.83 10.49
N THR A 267 -32.94 -64.32 10.34
CA THR A 267 -32.66 -65.59 9.64
C THR A 267 -33.11 -66.80 10.45
N LEU A 268 -32.89 -66.79 11.78
CA LEU A 268 -33.37 -67.84 12.69
C LEU A 268 -34.90 -67.94 12.70
N GLU A 269 -35.58 -66.79 12.82
CA GLU A 269 -37.05 -66.74 12.80
C GLU A 269 -37.63 -67.31 11.49
N SER A 270 -36.98 -66.99 10.36
CA SER A 270 -37.34 -67.54 9.04
C SER A 270 -37.10 -69.06 8.96
N LEU A 271 -35.95 -69.53 9.47
CA LEU A 271 -35.61 -70.95 9.48
C LEU A 271 -36.58 -71.77 10.33
N ASP A 272 -36.90 -71.31 11.53
CA ASP A 272 -37.88 -71.95 12.43
C ASP A 272 -39.28 -71.97 11.82
N ALA A 273 -39.72 -70.88 11.20
CA ALA A 273 -40.99 -70.84 10.48
C ALA A 273 -41.05 -71.86 9.32
N ASN A 274 -39.96 -71.99 8.56
CA ASN A 274 -39.86 -72.94 7.45
C ASN A 274 -39.81 -74.40 7.93
N ALA A 275 -39.08 -74.70 9.01
CA ALA A 275 -39.05 -76.04 9.60
C ALA A 275 -40.41 -76.47 10.15
N LYS A 276 -41.11 -75.57 10.88
CA LYS A 276 -42.48 -75.80 11.34
C LYS A 276 -43.43 -76.05 10.16
N LYS A 277 -43.28 -75.29 9.07
CA LYS A 277 -44.05 -75.50 7.83
C LYS A 277 -43.76 -76.86 7.21
N LEU A 278 -42.49 -77.28 7.12
CA LEU A 278 -42.11 -78.59 6.58
C LEU A 278 -42.72 -79.73 7.41
N ILE A 279 -42.62 -79.65 8.75
CA ILE A 279 -43.25 -80.63 9.66
C ILE A 279 -44.76 -80.66 9.46
N SER A 280 -45.41 -79.51 9.25
CA SER A 280 -46.85 -79.44 8.96
C SER A 280 -47.22 -80.05 7.60
N LEU A 281 -46.39 -79.84 6.57
CA LEU A 281 -46.57 -80.44 5.25
C LEU A 281 -46.38 -81.95 5.30
N TYR A 282 -45.39 -82.43 6.07
CA TYR A 282 -45.17 -83.86 6.30
C TYR A 282 -46.38 -84.48 7.01
N LYS A 283 -46.88 -83.86 8.09
CA LYS A 283 -48.15 -84.24 8.74
C LYS A 283 -49.31 -84.34 7.75
N MET A 284 -49.46 -83.34 6.88
CA MET A 284 -50.52 -83.33 5.87
C MET A 284 -50.33 -84.40 4.79
N ALA A 285 -49.11 -84.63 4.32
CA ALA A 285 -48.80 -85.62 3.29
C ALA A 285 -49.08 -87.04 3.79
N VAL A 286 -48.66 -87.34 5.03
CA VAL A 286 -48.95 -88.60 5.70
C VAL A 286 -50.47 -88.80 5.79
N LEU A 287 -51.22 -87.80 6.26
CA LEU A 287 -52.69 -87.85 6.31
C LEU A 287 -53.33 -88.04 4.92
N GLN A 288 -52.83 -87.37 3.89
CA GLN A 288 -53.35 -87.50 2.51
C GLN A 288 -53.07 -88.87 1.91
N ILE A 289 -51.89 -89.46 2.14
CA ILE A 289 -51.56 -90.81 1.68
C ILE A 289 -52.48 -91.82 2.36
N PHE A 290 -52.70 -91.72 3.67
CA PHE A 290 -53.64 -92.59 4.37
C PHE A 290 -55.07 -92.40 3.86
N ASN A 291 -55.55 -91.17 3.71
CA ASN A 291 -56.89 -90.90 3.18
C ASN A 291 -57.07 -91.45 1.75
N ARG A 292 -56.07 -91.26 0.88
CA ARG A 292 -56.10 -91.81 -0.48
C ARG A 292 -56.08 -93.34 -0.48
N PHE A 293 -55.26 -93.95 0.37
CA PHE A 293 -55.26 -95.40 0.55
C PHE A 293 -56.64 -95.91 1.01
N PHE A 294 -57.31 -95.20 1.93
CA PHE A 294 -58.67 -95.52 2.35
C PHE A 294 -59.69 -95.36 1.22
N ASP A 295 -59.59 -94.30 0.42
CA ASP A 295 -60.46 -94.07 -0.73
C ASP A 295 -60.26 -95.16 -1.80
N ASP A 296 -59.01 -95.50 -2.13
CA ASP A 296 -58.66 -96.56 -3.09
C ASP A 296 -59.13 -97.94 -2.59
N MET A 297 -58.95 -98.25 -1.30
CA MET A 297 -59.50 -99.45 -0.68
C MET A 297 -61.02 -99.49 -0.76
N LYS A 298 -61.69 -98.35 -0.54
CA LYS A 298 -63.14 -98.22 -0.66
C LYS A 298 -63.62 -98.42 -2.10
N VAL A 299 -62.88 -97.89 -3.08
CA VAL A 299 -63.11 -98.14 -4.51
C VAL A 299 -62.95 -99.62 -4.84
N ILE A 300 -61.86 -100.27 -4.43
CA ILE A 300 -61.64 -101.71 -4.64
C ILE A 300 -62.76 -102.53 -3.99
N THR A 301 -63.16 -102.18 -2.75
CA THR A 301 -64.26 -102.83 -2.03
C THR A 301 -65.57 -102.70 -2.80
N ASN A 302 -65.91 -101.50 -3.28
CA ASN A 302 -67.10 -101.26 -4.09
C ASN A 302 -67.04 -102.03 -5.42
N THR A 303 -65.89 -102.04 -6.09
CA THR A 303 -65.71 -102.75 -7.38
C THR A 303 -65.87 -104.26 -7.22
N LEU A 304 -65.33 -104.84 -6.13
CA LEU A 304 -65.51 -106.25 -5.78
C LEU A 304 -66.97 -106.58 -5.41
N THR A 305 -67.69 -105.62 -4.82
CA THR A 305 -69.11 -105.77 -4.50
C THR A 305 -69.97 -105.75 -5.78
N ASP A 306 -69.67 -104.82 -6.70
CA ASP A 306 -70.35 -104.69 -8.00
C ASP A 306 -70.10 -105.90 -8.92
N GLU A 307 -68.89 -106.48 -8.92
CA GLU A 307 -68.57 -107.71 -9.67
C GLU A 307 -69.21 -108.96 -9.04
N SER A 308 -69.38 -108.98 -7.71
CA SER A 308 -70.07 -110.06 -7.00
C SER A 308 -71.55 -110.13 -7.34
N ASP A 309 -72.22 -108.99 -7.56
CA ASP A 309 -73.64 -108.95 -7.92
C ASP A 309 -73.93 -109.54 -9.31
N GLN A 310 -72.93 -109.70 -10.18
CA GLN A 310 -73.07 -110.34 -11.50
C GLN A 310 -72.78 -111.85 -11.51
N ALA A 311 -72.23 -112.41 -10.44
CA ALA A 311 -71.92 -113.83 -10.32
C ALA A 311 -72.88 -114.52 -9.33
N SER A 312 -73.94 -115.13 -9.85
CA SER A 312 -74.80 -116.01 -9.08
C SER A 312 -74.04 -117.29 -8.70
N ASN A 313 -73.27 -117.27 -7.60
CA ASN A 313 -73.12 -118.35 -6.62
C ASN A 313 -72.06 -118.03 -5.57
N HIS A 314 -72.51 -117.95 -4.32
CA HIS A 314 -71.79 -118.17 -3.06
C HIS A 314 -70.32 -117.76 -2.97
N LEU A 315 -70.07 -116.50 -2.61
CA LEU A 315 -68.99 -116.13 -1.69
C LEU A 315 -69.53 -115.09 -0.72
N ASN A 316 -69.41 -115.38 0.57
CA ASN A 316 -69.93 -114.57 1.67
C ASN A 316 -69.04 -113.32 1.84
N LEU A 317 -69.30 -112.27 1.06
CA LEU A 317 -68.54 -111.02 1.04
C LEU A 317 -68.71 -110.15 2.31
N GLU A 318 -69.65 -110.50 3.20
CA GLU A 318 -69.72 -109.90 4.54
C GLU A 318 -68.48 -110.20 5.41
N ALA A 319 -67.68 -111.22 5.07
CA ALA A 319 -66.45 -111.53 5.80
C ALA A 319 -65.28 -110.57 5.50
N ILE A 320 -65.24 -109.94 4.32
CA ILE A 320 -64.18 -108.98 3.94
C ILE A 320 -64.48 -107.58 4.50
N SER A 321 -65.76 -107.30 4.79
CA SER A 321 -66.21 -106.11 5.53
C SER A 321 -65.93 -106.18 7.03
N SER A 322 -65.54 -107.34 7.56
CA SER A 322 -65.23 -107.44 8.98
C SER A 322 -63.94 -106.66 9.32
N GLU A 323 -64.16 -105.65 10.15
CA GLU A 323 -63.26 -104.62 10.66
C GLU A 323 -62.00 -105.04 11.49
N PRO A 324 -61.73 -106.29 11.94
CA PRO A 324 -60.70 -106.47 12.97
C PRO A 324 -59.25 -106.58 12.47
N TYR A 325 -58.97 -106.87 11.19
CA TYR A 325 -57.57 -107.13 10.76
C TYR A 325 -56.81 -105.92 10.21
N TYR A 326 -57.48 -104.97 9.55
CA TYR A 326 -56.80 -103.78 9.02
C TYR A 326 -56.66 -102.65 10.05
N LYS A 327 -57.58 -102.56 11.03
CA LYS A 327 -57.59 -101.48 12.03
C LYS A 327 -56.41 -101.55 13.00
N SER A 328 -55.96 -102.75 13.39
CA SER A 328 -54.78 -102.94 14.24
C SER A 328 -53.51 -102.44 13.54
N LEU A 329 -53.24 -102.93 12.33
CA LEU A 329 -52.03 -102.56 11.58
C LEU A 329 -51.99 -101.06 11.26
N LEU A 330 -53.15 -100.44 10.99
CA LEU A 330 -53.26 -98.99 10.73
C LEU A 330 -53.09 -98.14 11.99
N VAL A 331 -53.58 -98.59 13.15
CA VAL A 331 -53.32 -97.93 14.44
C VAL A 331 -51.82 -98.03 14.75
N ASP A 332 -51.21 -99.19 14.56
CA ASP A 332 -49.78 -99.40 14.78
C ASP A 332 -48.92 -98.50 13.86
N VAL A 333 -49.28 -98.37 12.58
CA VAL A 333 -48.58 -97.50 11.62
C VAL A 333 -48.85 -96.01 11.90
N ALA A 334 -50.07 -95.62 12.28
CA ALA A 334 -50.39 -94.24 12.63
C ALA A 334 -49.71 -93.81 13.95
N GLU A 335 -49.61 -94.71 14.92
CA GLU A 335 -48.85 -94.51 16.17
C GLU A 335 -47.36 -94.38 15.89
N LEU A 336 -46.80 -95.21 15.00
CA LEU A 336 -45.41 -95.13 14.57
C LEU A 336 -45.09 -93.75 13.95
N TYR A 337 -45.85 -93.32 12.94
CA TYR A 337 -45.63 -91.99 12.33
C TYR A 337 -45.89 -90.83 13.31
N THR A 338 -46.81 -90.98 14.26
CA THR A 338 -47.03 -89.96 15.29
C THR A 338 -45.84 -89.86 16.24
N CYS A 339 -45.22 -91.00 16.58
CA CYS A 339 -43.97 -91.05 17.34
C CYS A 339 -42.83 -90.41 16.55
N ASP A 340 -42.62 -90.78 15.28
CA ASP A 340 -41.57 -90.21 14.42
C ASP A 340 -41.70 -88.69 14.29
N ILE A 341 -42.93 -88.20 14.12
CA ILE A 341 -43.23 -86.77 14.09
C ILE A 341 -42.89 -86.10 15.43
N ALA A 342 -43.21 -86.72 16.57
CA ALA A 342 -42.88 -86.18 17.88
C ALA A 342 -41.36 -86.18 18.13
N GLU A 343 -40.65 -87.21 17.70
CA GLU A 343 -39.18 -87.28 17.73
C GLU A 343 -38.53 -86.20 16.88
N LEU A 344 -39.02 -85.98 15.65
CA LEU A 344 -38.58 -84.87 14.79
C LEU A 344 -38.85 -83.51 15.45
N GLN A 345 -40.03 -83.31 16.04
CA GLN A 345 -40.34 -82.06 16.75
C GLN A 345 -39.43 -81.82 17.95
N ASN A 346 -39.14 -82.86 18.74
CA ASN A 346 -38.22 -82.79 19.86
C ASN A 346 -36.78 -82.53 19.39
N LEU A 347 -36.33 -83.20 18.33
CA LEU A 347 -35.03 -82.99 17.70
C LEU A 347 -34.88 -81.54 17.21
N TRP A 348 -35.89 -80.99 16.52
CA TRP A 348 -35.88 -79.58 16.09
C TRP A 348 -35.80 -78.65 17.29
N THR A 349 -36.64 -78.86 18.29
CA THR A 349 -36.72 -77.99 19.48
C THR A 349 -35.37 -77.98 20.22
N ASN A 350 -34.72 -79.14 20.35
CA ASN A 350 -33.40 -79.25 20.94
C ASN A 350 -32.34 -78.51 20.11
N ILE A 351 -32.36 -78.67 18.79
CA ILE A 351 -31.42 -77.98 17.89
C ILE A 351 -31.64 -76.46 17.95
N THR A 352 -32.88 -75.97 17.85
CA THR A 352 -33.20 -74.54 17.90
C THR A 352 -32.81 -73.92 19.24
N THR A 353 -33.11 -74.59 20.36
CA THR A 353 -32.70 -74.12 21.70
C THR A 353 -31.17 -74.06 21.82
N TYR A 354 -30.47 -75.05 21.25
CA TYR A 354 -29.00 -75.05 21.19
C TYR A 354 -28.45 -73.92 20.29
N MET A 355 -29.09 -73.66 19.14
CA MET A 355 -28.74 -72.55 18.24
C MET A 355 -28.88 -71.20 18.94
N GLU A 356 -30.03 -70.95 19.56
CA GLU A 356 -30.34 -69.69 20.25
C GLU A 356 -29.36 -69.44 21.38
N SER A 357 -29.07 -70.47 22.19
CA SER A 357 -28.07 -70.39 23.24
C SER A 357 -26.68 -70.04 22.71
N ASN A 358 -26.22 -70.73 21.65
CA ASN A 358 -24.89 -70.47 21.07
C ASN A 358 -24.78 -69.11 20.38
N ILE A 359 -25.83 -68.66 19.71
CA ILE A 359 -25.88 -67.34 19.07
C ILE A 359 -25.88 -66.24 20.13
N ASN A 360 -26.66 -66.41 21.20
CA ASN A 360 -26.65 -65.47 22.32
C ASN A 360 -25.26 -65.42 23.00
N ASN A 361 -24.63 -66.57 23.21
CA ASN A 361 -23.26 -66.65 23.76
C ASN A 361 -22.24 -65.96 22.85
N THR A 362 -22.35 -66.16 21.53
CA THR A 362 -21.49 -65.51 20.52
C THR A 362 -21.71 -64.00 20.50
N ASN A 363 -22.97 -63.55 20.57
CA ASN A 363 -23.29 -62.13 20.64
C ASN A 363 -22.71 -61.47 21.90
N ILE A 364 -22.88 -62.08 23.07
CA ILE A 364 -22.28 -61.59 24.32
C ILE A 364 -20.76 -61.50 24.19
N PHE A 365 -20.12 -62.53 23.62
CA PHE A 365 -18.68 -62.54 23.37
C PHE A 365 -18.24 -61.39 22.47
N LEU A 366 -18.89 -61.22 21.31
CA LEU A 366 -18.56 -60.17 20.35
C LEU A 366 -18.80 -58.78 20.92
N LYS A 367 -19.88 -58.59 21.69
CA LYS A 367 -20.21 -57.32 22.32
C LYS A 367 -19.15 -56.94 23.35
N ASN A 368 -18.75 -57.89 24.18
CA ASN A 368 -17.69 -57.69 25.16
C ASN A 368 -16.35 -57.39 24.48
N SER A 369 -16.02 -58.09 23.39
CA SER A 369 -14.82 -57.81 22.58
C SER A 369 -14.85 -56.41 21.95
N ALA A 370 -15.97 -56.02 21.32
CA ALA A 370 -16.13 -54.70 20.71
C ALA A 370 -16.00 -53.56 21.74
N HIS A 371 -16.54 -53.75 22.94
CA HIS A 371 -16.45 -52.78 24.03
C HIS A 371 -15.00 -52.48 24.46
N LEU A 372 -14.07 -53.45 24.37
CA LEU A 372 -12.66 -53.22 24.67
C LEU A 372 -12.07 -52.16 23.74
N TRP A 373 -12.33 -52.30 22.43
CA TRP A 373 -11.83 -51.39 21.41
C TRP A 373 -12.51 -50.02 21.47
N ASP A 374 -13.84 -49.99 21.67
CA ASP A 374 -14.59 -48.74 21.81
C ASP A 374 -14.07 -47.92 23.00
N ASN A 375 -13.84 -48.57 24.15
CA ASN A 375 -13.29 -47.91 25.33
C ASN A 375 -11.87 -47.39 25.08
N HIS A 376 -11.02 -48.20 24.44
CA HIS A 376 -9.65 -47.79 24.09
C HIS A 376 -9.64 -46.57 23.15
N PHE A 377 -10.45 -46.58 22.09
CA PHE A 377 -10.53 -45.47 21.15
C PHE A 377 -11.09 -44.22 21.81
N ALA A 378 -12.10 -44.34 22.68
CA ALA A 378 -12.63 -43.23 23.45
C ALA A 378 -11.55 -42.59 24.35
N ARG A 379 -10.81 -43.39 25.13
CA ARG A 379 -9.73 -42.90 26.01
C ARG A 379 -8.58 -42.29 25.22
N THR A 380 -8.19 -42.90 24.11
CA THR A 380 -7.14 -42.36 23.22
C THR A 380 -7.55 -41.00 22.62
N ASP A 381 -8.81 -40.85 22.21
CA ASP A 381 -9.34 -39.58 21.72
C ASP A 381 -9.42 -38.52 22.83
N GLU A 382 -9.78 -38.91 24.06
CA GLU A 382 -9.74 -38.02 25.23
C GLU A 382 -8.32 -37.54 25.57
N ILE A 383 -7.33 -38.45 25.57
CA ILE A 383 -5.90 -38.11 25.77
C ILE A 383 -5.45 -37.09 24.71
N LYS A 384 -5.82 -37.33 23.45
CA LYS A 384 -5.52 -36.42 22.34
C LYS A 384 -6.17 -35.05 22.54
N LYS A 385 -7.45 -35.00 22.91
CA LYS A 385 -8.19 -33.76 23.23
C LYS A 385 -7.52 -33.00 24.39
N LEU A 386 -7.11 -33.68 25.45
CA LEU A 386 -6.46 -33.09 26.61
C LEU A 386 -5.13 -32.43 26.22
N VAL A 387 -4.28 -33.13 25.48
CA VAL A 387 -2.99 -32.59 25.02
C VAL A 387 -3.18 -31.41 24.06
N LEU A 388 -4.15 -31.49 23.15
CA LEU A 388 -4.47 -30.37 22.24
C LEU A 388 -5.02 -29.14 22.99
N LYS A 389 -5.80 -29.34 24.06
CA LYS A 389 -6.27 -28.25 24.92
C LYS A 389 -5.11 -27.57 25.66
N GLU A 390 -4.20 -28.34 26.24
CA GLU A 390 -2.99 -27.80 26.88
C GLU A 390 -2.09 -27.07 25.88
N MET A 391 -1.96 -27.60 24.65
CA MET A 391 -1.25 -26.96 23.55
C MET A 391 -1.85 -25.60 23.20
N THR A 392 -3.18 -25.53 23.13
CA THR A 392 -3.91 -24.28 22.84
C THR A 392 -3.67 -23.23 23.94
N ASN A 393 -3.71 -23.63 25.21
CA ASN A 393 -3.41 -22.75 26.34
C ASN A 393 -1.97 -22.21 26.29
N LEU A 394 -1.01 -23.06 25.93
CA LEU A 394 0.39 -22.68 25.76
C LEU A 394 0.54 -21.66 24.62
N ILE A 395 -0.11 -21.90 23.48
CA ILE A 395 -0.13 -20.98 22.33
C ILE A 395 -0.69 -19.61 22.75
N GLU A 396 -1.80 -19.58 23.49
CA GLU A 396 -2.42 -18.32 23.93
C GLU A 396 -1.51 -17.54 24.88
N LYS A 397 -0.86 -18.22 25.83
CA LYS A 397 0.12 -17.61 26.74
C LYS A 397 1.30 -16.99 25.97
N HIS A 398 1.86 -17.71 25.00
CA HIS A 398 2.93 -17.18 24.17
C HIS A 398 2.47 -16.05 23.25
N HIS A 399 1.23 -16.09 22.76
CA HIS A 399 0.65 -15.01 21.97
C HIS A 399 0.56 -13.70 22.77
N LYS A 400 0.10 -13.76 24.03
CA LYS A 400 0.09 -12.60 24.94
C LYS A 400 1.50 -12.02 25.16
N LEU A 401 2.51 -12.88 25.32
CA LEU A 401 3.91 -12.44 25.43
C LEU A 401 4.42 -11.80 24.14
N ALA A 402 4.09 -12.37 22.98
CA ALA A 402 4.46 -11.80 21.68
C ALA A 402 3.84 -10.42 21.46
N GLN A 403 2.56 -10.24 21.80
CA GLN A 403 1.89 -8.93 21.76
C GLN A 403 2.59 -7.89 22.65
N ASN A 404 3.09 -8.30 23.82
CA ASN A 404 3.84 -7.40 24.70
C ASN A 404 5.21 -7.00 24.10
N PHE A 405 5.90 -7.92 23.41
CA PHE A 405 7.12 -7.57 22.67
C PHE A 405 6.83 -6.66 21.48
N GLU A 406 5.75 -6.90 20.73
CA GLU A 406 5.33 -6.02 19.63
C GLU A 406 5.07 -4.59 20.13
N LYS A 407 4.32 -4.41 21.24
CA LYS A 407 4.12 -3.09 21.86
C LYS A 407 5.43 -2.41 22.23
N LYS A 408 6.37 -3.13 22.84
CA LYS A 408 7.71 -2.60 23.19
C LYS A 408 8.51 -2.24 21.95
N MET A 409 8.42 -3.04 20.89
CA MET A 409 9.06 -2.80 19.60
C MET A 409 8.50 -1.55 18.93
N TYR A 410 7.18 -1.34 18.90
CA TYR A 410 6.57 -0.12 18.37
C TYR A 410 7.05 1.14 19.12
N ASN A 411 7.08 1.11 20.44
CA ASN A 411 7.63 2.21 21.23
C ASN A 411 9.12 2.46 20.91
N ALA A 412 9.90 1.41 20.66
CA ALA A 412 11.30 1.54 20.26
C ALA A 412 11.46 2.07 18.81
N LEU A 413 10.54 1.72 17.92
CA LEU A 413 10.47 2.23 16.55
C LEU A 413 10.14 3.73 16.52
N ASP A 414 9.21 4.19 17.37
CA ASP A 414 8.91 5.61 17.49
C ASP A 414 10.13 6.39 18.00
N LYS A 415 10.82 5.87 19.02
CA LYS A 415 12.09 6.46 19.49
C LYS A 415 13.17 6.47 18.41
N LEU A 416 13.24 5.43 17.58
CA LEU A 416 14.16 5.36 16.45
C LEU A 416 13.83 6.45 15.43
N ARG A 417 12.56 6.59 15.05
CA ARG A 417 12.08 7.64 14.15
C ARG A 417 12.37 9.04 14.70
N GLU A 418 12.22 9.25 16.00
CA GLU A 418 12.47 10.52 16.67
C GLU A 418 13.95 10.75 17.08
N GLY A 419 14.88 9.91 16.62
CA GLY A 419 16.30 10.04 16.94
C GLY A 419 16.84 11.44 16.63
N SER A 420 17.39 12.12 17.64
CA SER A 420 17.86 13.51 17.52
C SER A 420 19.32 13.66 17.07
N SER A 421 20.03 12.54 16.90
CA SER A 421 21.44 12.48 16.51
C SER A 421 21.78 11.08 16.02
N THR A 422 22.83 10.94 15.21
CA THR A 422 23.31 9.65 14.70
C THR A 422 23.64 8.66 15.83
N ALA A 423 24.21 9.14 16.94
CA ALA A 423 24.51 8.31 18.11
C ALA A 423 23.25 7.75 18.78
N LYS A 424 22.23 8.59 19.01
CA LYS A 424 20.93 8.13 19.55
C LYS A 424 20.20 7.21 18.58
N LEU A 425 20.26 7.50 17.28
CA LEU A 425 19.65 6.69 16.24
C LEU A 425 20.22 5.27 16.23
N ASN A 426 21.56 5.14 16.27
CA ASN A 426 22.24 3.84 16.39
C ASN A 426 21.88 3.10 17.68
N LYS A 427 21.74 3.82 18.80
CA LYS A 427 21.31 3.23 20.07
C LYS A 427 19.90 2.64 19.96
N HIS A 428 18.95 3.39 19.39
CA HIS A 428 17.57 2.92 19.23
C HIS A 428 17.46 1.80 18.20
N LEU A 429 18.28 1.78 17.14
CA LEU A 429 18.31 0.67 16.18
C LEU A 429 18.73 -0.64 16.87
N LYS A 430 19.76 -0.59 17.72
CA LYS A 430 20.19 -1.74 18.53
C LYS A 430 19.08 -2.20 19.49
N GLU A 431 18.33 -1.27 20.07
CA GLU A 431 17.19 -1.57 20.95
C GLU A 431 16.06 -2.28 20.18
N VAL A 432 15.71 -1.81 18.97
CA VAL A 432 14.73 -2.49 18.10
C VAL A 432 15.21 -3.88 17.70
N ASN A 433 16.46 -4.03 17.27
CA ASN A 433 17.02 -5.34 16.92
C ASN A 433 16.98 -6.31 18.10
N LYS A 434 17.29 -5.85 19.32
CA LYS A 434 17.15 -6.65 20.54
C LYS A 434 15.71 -7.18 20.75
N PHE A 435 14.68 -6.38 20.44
CA PHE A 435 13.29 -6.83 20.52
C PHE A 435 12.91 -7.82 19.41
N LEU A 436 13.44 -7.63 18.20
CA LEU A 436 13.26 -8.60 17.12
C LEU A 436 13.95 -9.94 17.46
N ASP A 437 15.17 -9.90 18.01
CA ASP A 437 15.90 -11.09 18.46
C ASP A 437 15.12 -11.82 19.58
N ALA A 438 14.62 -11.06 20.56
CA ALA A 438 13.78 -11.61 21.63
C ALA A 438 12.48 -12.24 21.10
N THR A 439 11.91 -11.69 20.03
CA THR A 439 10.71 -12.25 19.37
C THR A 439 11.04 -13.54 18.63
N GLY A 440 12.19 -13.61 17.96
CA GLY A 440 12.68 -14.84 17.34
C GLY A 440 12.88 -15.94 18.37
N ASN A 441 13.61 -15.64 19.45
CA ASN A 441 13.83 -16.57 20.57
C ASN A 441 12.51 -17.02 21.22
N LEU A 442 11.52 -16.13 21.32
CA LEU A 442 10.19 -16.49 21.83
C LEU A 442 9.52 -17.54 20.93
N TYR A 443 9.60 -17.41 19.60
CA TYR A 443 9.05 -18.41 18.68
C TYR A 443 9.75 -19.75 18.77
N SER A 444 11.09 -19.77 18.82
CA SER A 444 11.86 -21.01 18.96
C SER A 444 11.57 -21.69 20.31
N SER A 445 11.50 -20.92 21.40
CA SER A 445 11.17 -21.45 22.73
C SER A 445 9.73 -21.98 22.82
N GLN A 446 8.76 -21.31 22.15
CA GLN A 446 7.39 -21.78 22.03
C GLN A 446 7.35 -23.14 21.33
N CYS A 447 7.97 -23.26 20.15
CA CYS A 447 8.00 -24.52 19.40
C CYS A 447 8.64 -25.66 20.20
N ALA A 448 9.73 -25.39 20.92
CA ALA A 448 10.38 -26.37 21.79
C ALA A 448 9.47 -26.82 22.94
N ALA A 449 8.74 -25.91 23.58
CA ALA A 449 7.81 -26.22 24.65
C ALA A 449 6.61 -27.05 24.15
N GLU A 450 6.10 -26.73 22.97
CA GLU A 450 5.02 -27.47 22.31
C GLU A 450 5.46 -28.89 21.92
N ILE A 451 6.66 -29.05 21.37
CA ILE A 451 7.23 -30.38 21.07
C ILE A 451 7.43 -31.18 22.37
N LYS A 452 7.88 -30.54 23.45
CA LYS A 452 8.00 -31.18 24.77
C LYS A 452 6.64 -31.65 25.30
N LEU A 453 5.59 -30.86 25.10
CA LEU A 453 4.22 -31.23 25.49
C LEU A 453 3.73 -32.48 24.76
N LEU A 454 4.11 -32.70 23.49
CA LEU A 454 3.74 -33.91 22.76
C LEU A 454 4.30 -35.19 23.40
N LYS A 455 5.40 -35.13 24.18
CA LYS A 455 5.88 -36.31 24.91
C LYS A 455 4.85 -36.80 25.92
N LYS A 456 4.10 -35.90 26.55
CA LYS A 456 3.00 -36.25 27.45
C LYS A 456 1.91 -37.07 26.76
N TYR A 457 1.66 -36.86 25.46
CA TYR A 457 0.74 -37.71 24.69
C TYR A 457 1.25 -39.15 24.63
N TYR A 458 2.52 -39.33 24.30
CA TYR A 458 3.15 -40.66 24.25
C TYR A 458 3.06 -41.37 25.60
N ASP A 459 3.44 -40.69 26.68
CA ASP A 459 3.45 -41.26 28.03
C ASP A 459 2.03 -41.69 28.47
N LEU A 460 1.00 -40.91 28.12
CA LEU A 460 -0.40 -41.25 28.41
C LEU A 460 -0.92 -42.37 27.51
N THR A 461 -0.54 -42.40 26.23
CA THR A 461 -0.89 -43.51 25.33
C THR A 461 -0.22 -44.82 25.75
N GLU A 462 1.02 -44.76 26.26
CA GLU A 462 1.68 -45.93 26.84
C GLU A 462 0.90 -46.49 28.03
N GLN A 463 0.45 -45.64 28.95
CA GLN A 463 -0.40 -46.04 30.07
C GLN A 463 -1.74 -46.64 29.60
N GLU A 464 -2.35 -46.05 28.56
CA GLU A 464 -3.57 -46.57 27.96
C GLU A 464 -3.37 -47.93 27.30
N CYS A 465 -2.21 -48.18 26.68
CA CYS A 465 -1.88 -49.50 26.12
C CYS A 465 -1.78 -50.57 27.23
N GLU A 466 -1.15 -50.24 28.37
CA GLU A 466 -1.08 -51.16 29.52
C GLU A 466 -2.47 -51.47 30.09
N LEU A 467 -3.36 -50.47 30.13
CA LEU A 467 -4.75 -50.66 30.54
C LEU A 467 -5.49 -51.58 29.57
N LEU A 468 -5.37 -51.35 28.26
CA LEU A 468 -5.98 -52.21 27.24
C LEU A 468 -5.48 -53.65 27.34
N ILE A 469 -4.17 -53.87 27.50
CA ILE A 469 -3.59 -55.21 27.67
C ILE A 469 -4.19 -55.91 28.90
N SER A 470 -4.34 -55.18 30.01
CA SER A 470 -4.96 -55.72 31.22
C SER A 470 -6.45 -56.05 31.01
N GLU A 471 -7.18 -55.22 30.26
CA GLU A 471 -8.58 -55.47 29.90
C GLU A 471 -8.72 -56.67 28.94
N LEU A 472 -7.80 -56.83 27.98
CA LEU A 472 -7.71 -57.97 27.07
C LEU A 472 -7.39 -59.26 27.82
N ASP A 473 -6.41 -59.25 28.72
CA ASP A 473 -6.03 -60.41 29.53
C ASP A 473 -7.19 -60.87 30.42
N ARG A 474 -7.91 -59.93 31.03
CA ARG A 474 -9.15 -60.21 31.77
C ARG A 474 -10.22 -60.82 30.86
N PHE A 475 -10.47 -60.22 29.69
CA PHE A 475 -11.46 -60.73 28.73
C PHE A 475 -11.12 -62.15 28.25
N LEU A 476 -9.85 -62.42 27.95
CA LEU A 476 -9.38 -63.75 27.54
C LEU A 476 -9.54 -64.77 28.67
N SER A 477 -9.24 -64.38 29.90
CA SER A 477 -9.37 -65.23 31.09
C SER A 477 -10.84 -65.57 31.41
N GLU A 478 -11.75 -64.59 31.34
CA GLU A 478 -13.20 -64.79 31.56
C GLU A 478 -13.85 -65.70 30.50
N ASN A 479 -13.20 -65.87 29.34
CA ASN A 479 -13.68 -66.74 28.26
C ASN A 479 -12.80 -67.99 28.06
N ALA A 480 -11.85 -68.27 28.95
CA ALA A 480 -10.94 -69.42 28.84
C ALA A 480 -11.65 -70.76 29.08
N ASP A 481 -12.66 -70.81 29.97
CA ASP A 481 -13.44 -72.02 30.27
C ASP A 481 -14.32 -72.51 29.10
N LYS A 482 -14.34 -71.75 27.99
CA LYS A 482 -15.03 -72.09 26.74
C LYS A 482 -14.10 -72.70 25.70
N GLU A 483 -12.93 -73.21 26.12
CA GLU A 483 -12.10 -74.07 25.27
C GLU A 483 -12.99 -75.15 24.62
N PRO A 484 -12.91 -75.33 23.29
CA PRO A 484 -13.84 -76.19 22.60
C PRO A 484 -13.79 -77.59 23.20
N ILE A 485 -14.96 -78.23 23.31
CA ILE A 485 -15.09 -79.69 23.42
C ILE A 485 -14.67 -80.29 22.07
N LEU A 486 -13.42 -80.06 21.71
CA LEU A 486 -12.71 -80.72 20.65
C LEU A 486 -11.45 -81.25 21.31
N GLU A 487 -11.64 -82.32 22.09
CA GLU A 487 -10.79 -83.47 21.82
C GLU A 487 -10.79 -83.62 20.30
N ARG A 488 -9.66 -83.24 19.70
CA ARG A 488 -9.21 -83.67 18.37
C ARG A 488 -9.09 -85.21 18.31
N LYS A 489 -10.03 -85.95 18.92
CA LYS A 489 -10.33 -87.35 18.61
C LYS A 489 -10.99 -87.34 17.24
N SER A 490 -10.13 -87.14 16.25
CA SER A 490 -10.03 -88.09 15.15
C SER A 490 -11.36 -88.34 14.42
N TRP A 491 -11.59 -87.50 13.41
CA TRP A 491 -12.27 -87.90 12.18
C TRP A 491 -11.68 -89.20 11.56
N GLN A 492 -10.56 -89.74 12.07
CA GLN A 492 -10.02 -91.06 11.70
C GLN A 492 -10.50 -92.22 12.61
N ASN A 493 -11.10 -91.97 13.79
CA ASN A 493 -11.59 -93.00 14.73
C ASN A 493 -13.10 -93.22 14.70
N ILE A 494 -13.84 -92.54 13.80
CA ILE A 494 -15.19 -92.97 13.42
C ILE A 494 -15.14 -94.23 12.51
N ASN A 495 -13.95 -94.75 12.21
CA ASN A 495 -13.76 -96.11 11.69
C ASN A 495 -13.58 -97.17 12.81
N GLY A 496 -13.72 -96.79 14.08
CA GLY A 496 -13.35 -97.62 15.23
C GLY A 496 -14.51 -98.14 16.09
N LEU A 497 -15.76 -98.02 15.65
CA LEU A 497 -16.88 -98.78 16.21
C LEU A 497 -17.26 -99.87 15.21
N GLN A 498 -17.13 -101.10 15.70
CA GLN A 498 -17.39 -102.37 15.06
C GLN A 498 -18.63 -102.38 14.17
N GLU A 499 -18.44 -102.92 12.96
CA GLU A 499 -19.35 -103.86 12.28
C GLU A 499 -20.84 -103.72 12.64
N HIS A 500 -21.46 -102.62 12.24
CA HIS A 500 -22.83 -102.67 11.76
C HIS A 500 -22.89 -101.93 10.44
N GLU A 501 -22.99 -102.75 9.39
CA GLU A 501 -23.41 -102.46 8.02
C GLU A 501 -22.99 -101.11 7.43
N GLN A 502 -22.14 -101.21 6.41
CA GLN A 502 -22.17 -100.29 5.29
C GLN A 502 -23.61 -100.20 4.76
N VAL A 503 -24.39 -99.26 5.30
CA VAL A 503 -25.58 -98.78 4.63
C VAL A 503 -25.07 -98.02 3.42
N SER A 504 -25.00 -98.73 2.30
CA SER A 504 -24.94 -98.11 0.99
C SER A 504 -26.00 -97.00 0.93
N PRO A 505 -25.77 -95.85 0.28
CA PRO A 505 -26.74 -94.75 0.13
C PRO A 505 -28.02 -95.14 -0.64
N THR A 506 -28.30 -96.42 -0.81
CA THR A 506 -29.31 -96.96 -1.69
C THR A 506 -30.53 -97.53 -0.98
N ASN A 507 -30.64 -97.54 0.35
CA ASN A 507 -31.87 -97.99 1.03
C ASN A 507 -32.14 -97.23 2.35
N SER A 508 -32.56 -95.97 2.27
CA SER A 508 -33.88 -95.53 2.71
C SER A 508 -33.99 -94.04 2.40
N GLU A 509 -34.97 -93.67 1.58
CA GLU A 509 -35.38 -92.27 1.42
C GLU A 509 -36.07 -91.74 2.71
N ASP A 510 -36.20 -92.58 3.74
CA ASP A 510 -37.00 -92.36 4.95
C ASP A 510 -36.31 -91.48 6.01
N ASP A 511 -34.98 -91.29 5.98
CA ASP A 511 -34.21 -90.56 7.02
C ASP A 511 -33.62 -89.19 6.58
N LEU A 512 -34.12 -88.62 5.48
CA LEU A 512 -33.58 -87.36 4.93
C LEU A 512 -33.75 -86.16 5.89
N ILE A 513 -34.88 -86.11 6.62
CA ILE A 513 -35.24 -84.99 7.51
C ILE A 513 -34.35 -84.98 8.77
N PRO A 514 -34.20 -86.07 9.55
CA PRO A 514 -33.26 -86.12 10.68
C PRO A 514 -31.82 -85.75 10.30
N TYR A 515 -31.36 -86.16 9.11
CA TYR A 515 -30.02 -85.84 8.62
C TYR A 515 -29.82 -84.34 8.36
N GLN A 516 -30.79 -83.69 7.70
CA GLN A 516 -30.75 -82.25 7.47
C GLN A 516 -30.81 -81.44 8.78
N MET A 517 -31.56 -81.92 9.77
CA MET A 517 -31.60 -81.29 11.09
C MET A 517 -30.25 -81.42 11.82
N LYS A 518 -29.60 -82.57 11.77
CA LYS A 518 -28.22 -82.73 12.28
C LYS A 518 -27.21 -81.85 11.52
N SER A 519 -27.39 -81.61 10.21
CA SER A 519 -26.61 -80.64 9.44
C SER A 519 -26.69 -79.22 10.01
N CYS A 520 -27.89 -78.82 10.46
CA CYS A 520 -28.10 -77.53 11.11
C CYS A 520 -27.32 -77.43 12.43
N GLN A 521 -27.24 -78.51 13.21
CA GLN A 521 -26.41 -78.57 14.42
C GLN A 521 -24.91 -78.39 14.11
N TYR A 522 -24.40 -79.01 13.04
CA TYR A 522 -23.00 -78.81 12.63
C TYR A 522 -22.68 -77.36 12.26
N GLN A 523 -23.61 -76.65 11.61
CA GLN A 523 -23.43 -75.23 11.30
C GLN A 523 -23.36 -74.36 12.57
N VAL A 524 -24.10 -74.73 13.61
CA VAL A 524 -24.05 -74.05 14.91
C VAL A 524 -22.72 -74.30 15.61
N ASP A 525 -22.20 -75.52 15.55
CA ASP A 525 -20.86 -75.82 16.10
C ASP A 525 -19.76 -75.06 15.36
N ALA A 526 -19.93 -74.78 14.07
CA ALA A 526 -19.01 -73.92 13.32
C ALA A 526 -18.96 -72.48 13.85
N VAL A 527 -20.07 -71.93 14.36
CA VAL A 527 -20.11 -70.59 14.99
C VAL A 527 -19.29 -70.58 16.28
N ASN A 528 -19.40 -71.63 17.11
CA ASN A 528 -18.58 -71.77 18.31
C ASN A 528 -17.09 -71.89 17.97
N ASN A 529 -16.74 -72.65 16.93
CA ASN A 529 -15.35 -72.75 16.45
C ASN A 529 -14.82 -71.42 15.93
N TRP A 530 -15.65 -70.63 15.26
CA TRP A 530 -15.28 -69.29 14.82
C TRP A 530 -15.05 -68.33 15.99
N MET A 531 -15.92 -68.35 17.01
CA MET A 531 -15.74 -67.57 18.23
C MET A 531 -14.41 -67.90 18.92
N PHE A 532 -14.04 -69.19 18.97
CA PHE A 532 -12.74 -69.63 19.46
C PHE A 532 -11.58 -69.12 18.60
N GLY A 533 -11.71 -69.17 17.26
CA GLY A 533 -10.70 -68.62 16.35
C GLY A 533 -10.50 -67.11 16.56
N LEU A 534 -11.56 -66.36 16.82
CA LEU A 534 -11.48 -64.94 17.17
C LEU A 534 -10.79 -64.71 18.53
N TRP A 535 -11.10 -65.55 19.52
CA TRP A 535 -10.41 -65.53 20.82
C TRP A 535 -8.89 -65.79 20.66
N GLU A 536 -8.50 -66.78 19.85
CA GLU A 536 -7.09 -67.05 19.54
C GLU A 536 -6.42 -65.89 18.80
N ALA A 537 -7.14 -65.26 17.87
CA ALA A 537 -6.66 -64.08 17.15
C ALA A 537 -6.41 -62.90 18.10
N ILE A 538 -7.33 -62.63 19.03
CA ILE A 538 -7.16 -61.58 20.06
C ILE A 538 -5.96 -61.91 20.96
N LYS A 539 -5.82 -63.17 21.38
CA LYS A 539 -4.68 -63.63 22.19
C LYS A 539 -3.34 -63.47 21.45
N SER A 540 -3.31 -63.78 20.15
CA SER A 540 -2.14 -63.58 19.30
C SER A 540 -1.80 -62.09 19.15
N TYR A 541 -2.83 -61.26 18.90
CA TYR A 541 -2.68 -59.81 18.74
C TYR A 541 -2.17 -59.13 20.01
N MET A 542 -2.53 -59.62 21.20
CA MET A 542 -2.08 -59.08 22.48
C MET A 542 -0.54 -58.97 22.57
N VAL A 543 0.19 -59.85 21.89
CA VAL A 543 1.66 -59.84 21.84
C VAL A 543 2.21 -58.64 21.06
N THR A 544 1.55 -58.22 19.97
CA THR A 544 2.03 -57.14 19.09
C THR A 544 1.33 -55.79 19.34
N CYS A 545 0.15 -55.79 19.97
CA CYS A 545 -0.73 -54.62 20.10
C CYS A 545 -0.03 -53.39 20.68
N ARG A 546 0.76 -53.56 21.76
CA ARG A 546 1.49 -52.46 22.39
C ARG A 546 2.42 -51.76 21.40
N SER A 547 3.20 -52.54 20.67
CA SER A 547 4.19 -52.01 19.73
C SER A 547 3.54 -51.28 18.56
N GLU A 548 2.42 -51.79 18.06
CA GLU A 548 1.68 -51.19 16.96
C GLU A 548 1.01 -49.88 17.38
N LEU A 549 0.33 -49.85 18.54
CA LEU A 549 -0.34 -48.65 19.05
C LEU A 549 0.66 -47.54 19.39
N LEU A 550 1.81 -47.88 20.00
CA LEU A 550 2.88 -46.91 20.25
C LEU A 550 3.50 -46.38 18.96
N ASN A 551 3.68 -47.22 17.93
CA ASN A 551 4.14 -46.78 16.62
C ASN A 551 3.12 -45.81 15.96
N GLN A 552 1.82 -46.09 16.06
CA GLN A 552 0.78 -45.16 15.58
C GLN A 552 0.83 -43.82 16.33
N ALA A 553 1.06 -43.83 17.64
CA ALA A 553 1.22 -42.63 18.45
C ALA A 553 2.46 -41.81 18.01
N GLU A 554 3.59 -42.46 17.77
CA GLU A 554 4.81 -41.83 17.24
C GLU A 554 4.59 -41.20 15.87
N GLN A 555 3.95 -41.92 14.95
CA GLN A 555 3.64 -41.40 13.61
C GLN A 555 2.73 -40.17 13.70
N TRP A 556 1.74 -40.18 14.59
CA TRP A 556 0.91 -39.00 14.83
C TRP A 556 1.74 -37.84 15.39
N MET A 557 2.60 -38.09 16.39
CA MET A 557 3.48 -37.07 16.96
C MET A 557 4.43 -36.46 15.94
N GLU A 558 5.07 -37.26 15.08
CA GLU A 558 5.97 -36.76 14.03
C GLU A 558 5.24 -35.89 12.99
N LYS A 559 4.00 -36.28 12.62
CA LYS A 559 3.14 -35.44 11.78
C LYS A 559 2.87 -34.08 12.44
N VAL A 560 2.59 -34.05 13.75
CA VAL A 560 2.35 -32.79 14.49
C VAL A 560 3.65 -31.99 14.65
N LYS A 561 4.77 -32.60 15.04
CA LYS A 561 6.09 -31.94 15.16
C LYS A 561 6.50 -31.28 13.84
N THR A 562 6.28 -31.95 12.71
CA THR A 562 6.55 -31.38 11.39
C THR A 562 5.71 -30.13 11.11
N LYS A 563 4.42 -30.14 11.47
CA LYS A 563 3.56 -28.94 11.36
C LYS A 563 4.06 -27.80 12.26
N LEU A 564 4.49 -28.09 13.49
CA LEU A 564 5.02 -27.09 14.42
C LEU A 564 6.33 -26.47 13.90
N ARG A 565 7.24 -27.28 13.36
CA ARG A 565 8.49 -26.82 12.73
C ARG A 565 8.22 -25.92 11.53
N LYS A 566 7.31 -26.31 10.63
CA LYS A 566 6.88 -25.46 9.49
C LYS A 566 6.29 -24.13 9.97
N ARG A 567 5.50 -24.14 11.05
CA ARG A 567 4.96 -22.90 11.63
C ARG A 567 6.06 -21.99 12.17
N LEU A 568 7.10 -22.54 12.82
CA LEU A 568 8.27 -21.78 13.26
C LEU A 568 9.00 -21.17 12.07
N GLU A 569 9.27 -21.96 11.03
CA GLU A 569 9.94 -21.51 9.81
C GLU A 569 9.21 -20.33 9.15
N ILE A 570 7.88 -20.41 9.02
CA ILE A 570 7.08 -19.30 8.47
C ILE A 570 7.19 -18.04 9.36
N ARG A 571 7.16 -18.20 10.68
CA ARG A 571 7.31 -17.07 11.61
C ARG A 571 8.70 -16.43 11.54
N GLU A 572 9.75 -17.22 11.41
CA GLU A 572 11.11 -16.70 11.22
C GLU A 572 11.27 -16.01 9.85
N ALA A 573 10.72 -16.62 8.79
CA ALA A 573 10.71 -16.05 7.44
C ALA A 573 9.95 -14.71 7.36
N THR A 574 8.91 -14.51 8.18
CA THR A 574 8.18 -13.23 8.26
C THR A 574 8.85 -12.21 9.18
N LEU A 575 9.60 -12.66 10.18
CA LEU A 575 10.38 -11.79 11.08
C LEU A 575 11.63 -11.22 10.39
N ARG A 576 12.36 -12.03 9.62
CA ARG A 576 13.65 -11.66 9.01
C ARG A 576 13.60 -10.40 8.13
N PRO A 577 12.60 -10.19 7.25
CA PRO A 577 12.49 -8.97 6.46
C PRO A 577 12.26 -7.71 7.29
N ARG A 578 11.77 -7.83 8.53
CA ARG A 578 11.54 -6.67 9.41
C ARG A 578 12.84 -5.98 9.79
N TYR A 579 13.95 -6.70 9.98
CA TYR A 579 15.26 -6.10 10.24
C TYR A 579 15.67 -5.15 9.12
N SER A 580 15.61 -5.63 7.88
CA SER A 580 15.93 -4.84 6.70
C SER A 580 14.97 -3.66 6.56
N ARG A 581 13.67 -3.87 6.78
CA ARG A 581 12.66 -2.80 6.69
C ARG A 581 12.90 -1.69 7.71
N VAL A 582 13.18 -2.03 8.96
CA VAL A 582 13.51 -1.05 10.02
C VAL A 582 14.75 -0.25 9.63
N LYS A 583 15.78 -0.94 9.13
CA LYS A 583 17.01 -0.28 8.68
C LYS A 583 16.75 0.69 7.53
N THR A 584 16.14 0.21 6.44
CA THR A 584 16.02 1.00 5.20
C THR A 584 14.92 2.04 5.25
N MET A 585 13.75 1.73 5.84
CA MET A 585 12.58 2.61 5.81
C MET A 585 12.52 3.59 6.97
N ILE A 586 13.23 3.32 8.08
CA ILE A 586 13.18 4.18 9.27
C ILE A 586 14.57 4.73 9.57
N TYR A 587 15.56 3.89 9.81
CA TYR A 587 16.90 4.34 10.19
C TYR A 587 17.58 5.16 9.08
N ASP A 588 17.66 4.63 7.85
CA ASP A 588 18.37 5.30 6.76
C ASP A 588 17.66 6.59 6.32
N VAL A 589 16.32 6.58 6.30
CA VAL A 589 15.51 7.78 6.04
C VAL A 589 15.79 8.84 7.10
N ARG A 590 15.72 8.45 8.38
CA ARG A 590 15.95 9.38 9.49
C ARG A 590 17.39 9.91 9.52
N LEU A 591 18.36 9.07 9.21
CA LEU A 591 19.76 9.48 9.06
C LEU A 591 19.88 10.57 7.98
N LYS A 592 19.19 10.39 6.85
CA LYS A 592 19.20 11.37 5.76
C LYS A 592 18.55 12.70 6.12
N GLU A 593 17.44 12.66 6.86
CA GLU A 593 16.81 13.86 7.41
C GLU A 593 17.78 14.66 8.30
N LEU A 594 18.46 13.98 9.24
CA LEU A 594 19.45 14.61 10.11
C LEU A 594 20.60 15.26 9.31
N GLU A 595 21.10 14.58 8.28
CA GLU A 595 22.12 15.15 7.36
C GLU A 595 21.60 16.39 6.63
N ASN A 596 20.36 16.34 6.15
CA ASN A 596 19.72 17.45 5.45
C ASN A 596 19.57 18.66 6.38
N HIS A 597 19.14 18.46 7.63
CA HIS A 597 19.02 19.52 8.62
C HIS A 597 20.38 20.15 8.95
N GLN A 598 21.43 19.34 9.08
CA GLN A 598 22.79 19.84 9.29
C GLN A 598 23.29 20.65 8.08
N THR A 599 23.14 20.11 6.88
CA THR A 599 23.54 20.75 5.61
C THR A 599 22.80 22.08 5.43
N PHE A 600 21.52 22.11 5.77
CA PHE A 600 20.69 23.30 5.69
C PHE A 600 21.17 24.41 6.61
N MET A 601 21.50 24.07 7.87
CA MET A 601 22.04 25.01 8.83
C MET A 601 23.40 25.58 8.39
N GLN A 602 24.28 24.73 7.85
CA GLN A 602 25.56 25.16 7.28
C GLN A 602 25.35 26.11 6.08
N LYS A 603 24.40 25.80 5.19
CA LYS A 603 24.05 26.69 4.07
C LYS A 603 23.57 28.07 4.55
N LEU A 604 22.77 28.14 5.62
CA LEU A 604 22.39 29.42 6.21
C LEU A 604 23.61 30.16 6.75
N GLU A 605 24.46 29.50 7.55
CA GLU A 605 25.66 30.11 8.11
C GLU A 605 26.56 30.70 7.01
N ASN A 606 26.77 29.94 5.94
CA ASN A 606 27.56 30.36 4.78
C ASN A 606 26.91 31.54 4.04
N LYS A 607 25.57 31.53 3.84
CA LYS A 607 24.85 32.66 3.22
C LYS A 607 24.94 33.93 4.08
N VAL A 608 24.81 33.82 5.40
CA VAL A 608 24.98 34.97 6.31
C VAL A 608 26.40 35.53 6.22
N GLN A 609 27.41 34.67 6.18
CA GLN A 609 28.79 35.13 5.99
C GLN A 609 28.99 35.81 4.63
N LYS A 610 28.42 35.24 3.56
CA LYS A 610 28.47 35.81 2.21
C LYS A 610 27.84 37.20 2.15
N TYR A 611 26.60 37.38 2.61
CA TYR A 611 25.95 38.70 2.58
C TYR A 611 26.70 39.76 3.38
N VAL A 612 27.33 39.38 4.51
CA VAL A 612 28.18 40.30 5.27
C VAL A 612 29.42 40.68 4.46
N ALA A 613 30.07 39.72 3.79
CA ALA A 613 31.22 39.97 2.93
C ALA A 613 30.85 40.83 1.70
N ASP A 614 29.72 40.54 1.04
CA ASP A 614 29.20 41.30 -0.10
C ASP A 614 28.92 42.76 0.31
N SER A 615 28.40 42.99 1.52
CA SER A 615 28.21 44.36 2.04
C SER A 615 29.54 45.07 2.33
N HIS A 616 30.56 44.40 2.87
CA HIS A 616 31.91 44.99 2.98
C HIS A 616 32.48 45.34 1.60
N GLN A 617 32.34 44.46 0.61
CA GLN A 617 32.81 44.69 -0.75
C GLN A 617 32.07 45.87 -1.42
N SER A 618 30.74 45.99 -1.22
CA SER A 618 29.97 47.13 -1.71
C SER A 618 30.45 48.45 -1.12
N VAL A 619 30.80 48.49 0.18
CA VAL A 619 31.41 49.68 0.81
C VAL A 619 32.70 50.11 0.11
N GLU A 620 33.61 49.18 -0.17
CA GLU A 620 34.86 49.50 -0.88
C GLU A 620 34.63 49.91 -2.34
N LEU A 621 33.76 49.20 -3.08
CA LEU A 621 33.44 49.56 -4.47
C LEU A 621 32.80 50.95 -4.58
N SER A 622 31.88 51.30 -3.67
CA SER A 622 31.30 52.65 -3.68
C SER A 622 32.29 53.71 -3.21
N LYS A 623 33.26 53.37 -2.36
CA LYS A 623 34.34 54.28 -1.98
C LYS A 623 35.19 54.62 -3.20
N GLU A 624 35.55 53.65 -4.03
CA GLU A 624 36.25 53.88 -5.30
C GLU A 624 35.43 54.75 -6.26
N LYS A 625 34.12 54.47 -6.42
CA LYS A 625 33.22 55.31 -7.24
C LYS A 625 33.21 56.75 -6.76
N ARG A 626 33.17 56.98 -5.44
CA ARG A 626 33.17 58.31 -4.84
C ARG A 626 34.51 59.04 -5.02
N VAL A 627 35.64 58.32 -4.95
CA VAL A 627 36.96 58.89 -5.27
C VAL A 627 36.98 59.37 -6.73
N LYS A 628 36.50 58.56 -7.68
CA LYS A 628 36.39 58.96 -9.10
C LYS A 628 35.50 60.19 -9.32
N ILE A 629 34.43 60.34 -8.53
CA ILE A 629 33.58 61.54 -8.57
C ILE A 629 34.40 62.79 -8.16
N VAL A 630 35.24 62.70 -7.12
CA VAL A 630 36.14 63.79 -6.72
C VAL A 630 37.17 64.07 -7.80
N GLU A 631 37.81 63.05 -8.36
CA GLU A 631 38.83 63.21 -9.42
C GLU A 631 38.26 63.90 -10.67
N ASN A 632 37.05 63.50 -11.09
CA ASN A 632 36.35 64.14 -12.21
C ASN A 632 36.03 65.61 -11.88
N PHE A 633 35.55 65.88 -10.67
CA PHE A 633 35.30 67.25 -10.21
C PHE A 633 36.57 68.09 -10.26
N GLU A 634 37.70 67.58 -9.74
CA GLU A 634 39.00 68.26 -9.80
C GLU A 634 39.46 68.53 -11.24
N SER A 635 39.19 67.62 -12.18
CA SER A 635 39.50 67.80 -13.59
C SER A 635 38.65 68.91 -14.23
N GLU A 636 37.34 68.89 -14.01
CA GLU A 636 36.43 69.93 -14.53
C GLU A 636 36.72 71.30 -13.89
N MET A 637 37.10 71.30 -12.63
CA MET A 637 37.57 72.48 -11.91
C MET A 637 38.82 73.11 -12.54
N LYS A 638 39.80 72.31 -12.97
CA LYS A 638 40.97 72.81 -13.72
C LYS A 638 40.57 73.45 -15.05
N GLU A 639 39.54 72.94 -15.72
CA GLU A 639 39.04 73.52 -16.97
C GLU A 639 38.40 74.90 -16.72
N ILE A 640 37.66 75.06 -15.62
CA ILE A 640 37.10 76.36 -15.20
C ILE A 640 38.24 77.34 -14.84
N GLU A 641 39.28 76.87 -14.14
CA GLU A 641 40.48 77.69 -13.87
C GLU A 641 41.20 78.10 -15.17
N GLU A 642 41.22 77.26 -16.20
CA GLU A 642 41.81 77.62 -17.49
C GLU A 642 40.96 78.66 -18.25
N LYS A 643 39.63 78.56 -18.15
CA LYS A 643 38.71 79.59 -18.68
C LYS A 643 38.90 80.93 -17.97
N LEU A 644 39.17 80.91 -16.66
CA LEU A 644 39.47 82.12 -15.88
C LEU A 644 40.72 82.84 -16.41
N LYS A 645 41.79 82.12 -16.77
CA LYS A 645 43.01 82.74 -17.32
C LYS A 645 42.75 83.52 -18.61
N ASN A 646 41.74 83.12 -19.37
CA ASN A 646 41.35 83.74 -20.63
C ASN A 646 40.23 84.80 -20.46
N ALA A 647 39.79 85.06 -19.22
CA ALA A 647 38.77 86.06 -18.96
C ALA A 647 39.33 87.48 -19.20
N THR A 648 38.53 88.32 -19.85
CA THR A 648 38.86 89.73 -20.13
C THR A 648 37.94 90.69 -19.41
N LYS A 649 36.83 90.19 -18.84
CA LYS A 649 35.76 90.98 -18.22
C LYS A 649 35.19 90.31 -16.97
N SER A 650 34.68 91.11 -16.05
CA SER A 650 34.12 90.66 -14.75
C SER A 650 32.97 89.65 -14.90
N PHE A 651 32.08 89.85 -15.89
CA PHE A 651 30.95 88.95 -16.12
C PHE A 651 31.38 87.52 -16.50
N GLN A 652 32.56 87.35 -17.13
CA GLN A 652 33.10 86.03 -17.49
C GLN A 652 33.57 85.27 -16.25
N VAL A 653 34.13 85.99 -15.26
CA VAL A 653 34.49 85.43 -13.95
C VAL A 653 33.24 85.06 -13.15
N ALA A 654 32.22 85.92 -13.16
CA ALA A 654 30.93 85.63 -12.54
C ALA A 654 30.25 84.37 -13.14
N ALA A 655 30.33 84.19 -14.46
CA ALA A 655 29.87 82.97 -15.11
C ALA A 655 30.65 81.72 -14.67
N CYS A 656 31.97 81.83 -14.47
CA CYS A 656 32.79 80.73 -13.93
C CYS A 656 32.41 80.38 -12.49
N ILE A 657 32.06 81.38 -11.66
CA ILE A 657 31.56 81.15 -10.28
C ILE A 657 30.23 80.38 -10.31
N GLU A 658 29.27 80.80 -11.12
CA GLU A 658 27.98 80.11 -11.23
C GLU A 658 28.12 78.70 -11.82
N GLN A 659 29.02 78.52 -12.80
CA GLN A 659 29.36 77.19 -13.31
C GLN A 659 29.96 76.30 -12.21
N THR A 660 30.88 76.84 -11.39
CA THR A 660 31.49 76.14 -10.26
C THR A 660 30.46 75.72 -9.21
N LYS A 661 29.51 76.61 -8.87
CA LYS A 661 28.42 76.31 -7.94
C LYS A 661 27.49 75.23 -8.48
N THR A 662 27.12 75.33 -9.76
CA THR A 662 26.26 74.34 -10.43
C THR A 662 26.90 72.97 -10.41
N LEU A 663 28.17 72.87 -10.82
CA LEU A 663 28.93 71.63 -10.82
C LEU A 663 29.11 71.06 -9.40
N SER A 664 29.39 71.91 -8.42
CA SER A 664 29.49 71.50 -7.00
C SER A 664 28.16 70.97 -6.48
N GLY A 665 27.04 71.58 -6.88
CA GLY A 665 25.69 71.09 -6.59
C GLY A 665 25.42 69.70 -7.21
N GLU A 666 25.82 69.49 -8.46
CA GLU A 666 25.70 68.19 -9.12
C GLU A 666 26.55 67.10 -8.45
N VAL A 667 27.77 67.42 -8.05
CA VAL A 667 28.65 66.48 -7.35
C VAL A 667 28.12 66.12 -5.98
N ARG A 668 27.60 67.09 -5.21
CA ARG A 668 26.90 66.80 -3.94
C ARG A 668 25.72 65.88 -4.14
N ARG A 669 24.90 66.11 -5.17
CA ARG A 669 23.79 65.22 -5.53
C ARG A 669 24.27 63.80 -5.86
N LYS A 670 25.33 63.65 -6.66
CA LYS A 670 25.95 62.35 -6.97
C LYS A 670 26.49 61.66 -5.70
N PHE A 671 27.05 62.41 -4.75
CA PHE A 671 27.44 61.85 -3.46
C PHE A 671 26.25 61.33 -2.66
N ASP A 672 25.19 62.14 -2.52
CA ASP A 672 23.99 61.75 -1.79
C ASP A 672 23.34 60.50 -2.41
N GLU A 673 23.23 60.45 -3.74
CA GLU A 673 22.77 59.27 -4.50
C GLU A 673 23.63 58.04 -4.19
N THR A 674 24.97 58.14 -4.34
CA THR A 674 25.87 56.98 -4.10
C THR A 674 25.95 56.56 -2.63
N PHE A 675 25.84 57.47 -1.67
CA PHE A 675 25.75 57.12 -0.24
C PHE A 675 24.42 56.46 0.08
N HIS A 676 23.32 56.95 -0.48
CA HIS A 676 21.99 56.39 -0.28
C HIS A 676 21.87 54.99 -0.88
N GLU A 677 22.35 54.79 -2.11
CA GLU A 677 22.38 53.50 -2.79
C GLU A 677 23.12 52.43 -1.97
N ASN A 678 24.35 52.75 -1.52
CA ASN A 678 25.13 51.81 -0.73
C ASN A 678 24.48 51.51 0.63
N TYR A 679 24.00 52.53 1.34
CA TYR A 679 23.29 52.32 2.61
C TYR A 679 22.05 51.44 2.43
N SER A 680 21.27 51.70 1.36
CA SER A 680 20.09 50.91 1.00
C SER A 680 20.45 49.45 0.71
N GLU A 681 21.55 49.20 -0.02
CA GLU A 681 22.04 47.85 -0.30
C GLU A 681 22.46 47.11 0.98
N ILE A 682 23.21 47.75 1.88
CA ILE A 682 23.60 47.17 3.18
C ILE A 682 22.35 46.79 4.00
N GLU A 683 21.38 47.71 4.11
CA GLU A 683 20.15 47.46 4.87
C GLU A 683 19.28 46.39 4.20
N GLN A 684 19.24 46.33 2.87
CA GLN A 684 18.53 45.28 2.14
C GLN A 684 19.17 43.91 2.39
N ASN A 685 20.50 43.79 2.37
CA ASN A 685 21.20 42.55 2.71
C ASN A 685 20.92 42.09 4.14
N ARG A 686 20.90 43.04 5.10
CA ARG A 686 20.52 42.76 6.49
C ARG A 686 19.07 42.27 6.60
N LYS A 687 18.12 42.91 5.92
CA LYS A 687 16.71 42.49 5.87
C LYS A 687 16.56 41.10 5.25
N ASN A 688 17.25 40.82 4.15
CA ASN A 688 17.25 39.52 3.49
C ASN A 688 17.71 38.41 4.46
N ILE A 689 18.80 38.63 5.20
CA ILE A 689 19.26 37.68 6.23
C ILE A 689 18.19 37.45 7.30
N ASN A 690 17.59 38.51 7.85
CA ASN A 690 16.56 38.38 8.88
C ASN A 690 15.33 37.63 8.37
N ALA A 691 14.88 37.92 7.16
CA ALA A 691 13.77 37.22 6.52
C ALA A 691 14.09 35.72 6.35
N MET A 692 15.31 35.38 5.91
CA MET A 692 15.77 33.99 5.82
C MET A 692 15.78 33.29 7.17
N ILE A 693 16.31 33.93 8.22
CA ILE A 693 16.33 33.36 9.58
C ILE A 693 14.91 33.12 10.09
N CYS A 694 13.99 34.06 9.88
CA CYS A 694 12.58 33.89 10.25
C CYS A 694 11.93 32.74 9.48
N HIS A 695 12.06 32.70 8.15
CA HIS A 695 11.50 31.65 7.31
C HIS A 695 12.01 30.26 7.70
N PHE A 696 13.30 30.15 8.01
CA PHE A 696 13.87 28.89 8.48
C PHE A 696 13.47 28.54 9.91
N GLY A 697 13.26 29.54 10.77
CA GLY A 697 12.71 29.33 12.11
C GLY A 697 11.29 28.76 12.07
N THR A 698 10.45 29.21 11.13
CA THR A 698 9.07 28.75 10.97
C THR A 698 8.96 27.43 10.21
N SER A 699 9.97 27.04 9.43
CA SER A 699 9.98 25.76 8.72
C SER A 699 10.27 24.55 9.63
N ILE A 700 10.83 24.78 10.83
CA ILE A 700 11.07 23.71 11.82
C ILE A 700 9.74 23.26 12.43
N LYS A 701 9.22 22.14 11.95
CA LYS A 701 8.01 21.50 12.48
C LYS A 701 8.37 20.22 13.22
N LEU A 702 7.74 20.01 14.37
CA LEU A 702 7.98 18.79 15.16
C LEU A 702 7.27 17.58 14.54
N PHE A 703 7.74 16.37 14.85
CA PHE A 703 7.01 15.13 14.48
C PHE A 703 5.55 15.14 14.95
N SER A 704 5.27 15.70 16.14
CA SER A 704 3.89 15.86 16.66
C SER A 704 3.02 16.81 15.84
N GLU A 705 3.62 17.61 14.97
CA GLU A 705 2.96 18.58 14.07
C GLU A 705 2.97 18.09 12.60
N GLY A 706 3.40 16.84 12.35
CA GLY A 706 3.59 16.29 11.01
C GLY A 706 4.88 16.73 10.31
N GLY A 707 5.84 17.31 11.05
CA GLY A 707 7.17 17.63 10.55
C GLY A 707 8.19 16.52 10.73
N ASP A 708 9.47 16.87 10.55
CA ASP A 708 10.63 15.99 10.57
C ASP A 708 11.63 16.30 11.70
N PHE A 709 11.32 17.23 12.61
CA PHE A 709 12.22 17.52 13.73
C PHE A 709 11.82 16.80 15.02
N SER A 710 12.82 16.23 15.70
CA SER A 710 12.64 15.82 17.10
C SER A 710 12.69 17.03 18.04
N ARG A 711 12.15 16.92 19.26
CA ARG A 711 12.14 18.02 20.24
C ARG A 711 13.54 18.49 20.60
N ASP A 712 14.46 17.55 20.86
CA ASP A 712 15.84 17.84 21.22
C ASP A 712 16.59 18.53 20.07
N GLU A 713 16.38 18.04 18.86
CA GLU A 713 16.97 18.59 17.65
C GLU A 713 16.47 20.01 17.37
N ALA A 714 15.15 20.22 17.35
CA ALA A 714 14.55 21.54 17.18
C ALA A 714 15.08 22.53 18.21
N LYS A 715 15.30 22.11 19.46
CA LYS A 715 15.90 22.94 20.51
C LYS A 715 17.34 23.33 20.19
N ILE A 716 18.15 22.41 19.66
CA ILE A 716 19.54 22.69 19.24
C ILE A 716 19.55 23.69 18.09
N TYR A 717 18.74 23.47 17.05
CA TYR A 717 18.69 24.37 15.90
C TYR A 717 18.12 25.74 16.27
N LYS A 718 17.02 25.82 17.04
CA LYS A 718 16.49 27.11 17.54
C LYS A 718 17.54 27.91 18.30
N LYS A 719 18.35 27.26 19.16
CA LYS A 719 19.47 27.93 19.84
C LYS A 719 20.53 28.44 18.86
N ARG A 720 20.86 27.68 17.81
CA ARG A 720 21.81 28.11 16.76
C ARG A 720 21.25 29.29 15.97
N PHE A 721 19.98 29.25 15.55
CA PHE A 721 19.31 30.38 14.89
C PHE A 721 19.34 31.64 15.75
N GLN A 722 19.02 31.54 17.04
CA GLN A 722 19.11 32.66 17.98
C GLN A 722 20.54 33.22 18.10
N LYS A 723 21.57 32.35 18.07
CA LYS A 723 22.97 32.79 18.08
C LYS A 723 23.32 33.55 16.80
N ILE A 724 22.89 33.08 15.64
CA ILE A 724 23.08 33.78 14.35
C ILE A 724 22.35 35.12 14.37
N GLN A 725 21.07 35.12 14.74
CA GLN A 725 20.23 36.31 14.82
C GLN A 725 20.85 37.38 15.72
N LYS A 726 21.43 37.00 16.87
CA LYS A 726 22.15 37.92 17.76
C LYS A 726 23.49 38.40 17.19
N SER A 727 24.13 37.61 16.30
CA SER A 727 25.42 37.96 15.70
C SER A 727 25.28 38.91 14.50
N VAL A 728 24.18 38.84 13.75
CA VAL A 728 23.96 39.64 12.53
C VAL A 728 24.04 41.15 12.81
N PRO A 729 23.32 41.73 13.80
CA PRO A 729 23.44 43.14 14.12
C PRO A 729 24.87 43.56 14.50
N LYS A 730 25.61 42.69 15.21
CA LYS A 730 27.00 42.97 15.60
C LYS A 730 27.93 43.02 14.40
N LYS A 731 27.74 42.13 13.41
CA LYS A 731 28.51 42.11 12.17
C LYS A 731 28.19 43.33 11.31
N PHE A 732 26.91 43.65 11.10
CA PHE A 732 26.51 44.83 10.33
C PHE A 732 26.89 46.15 11.01
N LYS A 733 26.95 46.21 12.35
CA LYS A 733 27.49 47.39 13.05
C LYS A 733 28.92 47.72 12.59
N LYS A 734 29.75 46.71 12.28
CA LYS A 734 31.10 46.94 11.73
C LYS A 734 31.03 47.48 10.30
N VAL A 735 30.21 46.88 9.44
CA VAL A 735 29.98 47.35 8.06
C VAL A 735 29.51 48.82 8.05
N TYR A 736 28.54 49.18 8.90
CA TYR A 736 28.09 50.58 9.02
C TYR A 736 29.18 51.50 9.54
N ALA A 737 29.99 51.06 10.50
CA ALA A 737 31.11 51.87 10.99
C ALA A 737 32.15 52.13 9.89
N GLU A 738 32.44 51.14 9.05
CA GLU A 738 33.33 51.30 7.89
C GLU A 738 32.71 52.23 6.82
N PHE A 739 31.43 52.06 6.52
CA PHE A 739 30.68 52.95 5.64
C PHE A 739 30.72 54.42 6.12
N GLU A 740 30.41 54.67 7.39
CA GLU A 740 30.45 56.00 7.99
C GLU A 740 31.87 56.57 8.05
N ALA A 741 32.88 55.76 8.38
CA ALA A 741 34.28 56.18 8.38
C ALA A 741 34.78 56.58 6.98
N SER A 742 34.18 56.04 5.91
CA SER A 742 34.55 56.38 4.53
C SER A 742 34.06 57.75 4.05
N LYS A 743 33.03 58.34 4.70
CA LYS A 743 32.43 59.61 4.23
C LYS A 743 33.32 60.84 4.45
N PRO A 744 33.85 61.10 5.66
CA PRO A 744 34.58 62.32 5.96
C PRO A 744 35.80 62.57 5.07
N PRO A 745 36.68 61.58 4.78
CA PRO A 745 37.86 61.82 3.96
C PRO A 745 37.50 62.35 2.57
N ILE A 746 36.53 61.73 1.91
CA ILE A 746 36.12 62.07 0.54
C ILE A 746 35.42 63.43 0.50
N LEU A 747 34.46 63.65 1.40
CA LEU A 747 33.73 64.93 1.47
C LEU A 747 34.65 66.10 1.83
N ASN A 748 35.66 65.87 2.67
CA ASN A 748 36.64 66.90 3.02
C ASN A 748 37.54 67.25 1.84
N THR A 749 37.98 66.28 1.03
CA THR A 749 38.75 66.57 -0.18
C THR A 749 37.93 67.42 -1.15
N PHE A 750 36.69 66.99 -1.46
CA PHE A 750 35.77 67.75 -2.30
C PHE A 750 35.56 69.19 -1.80
N ARG A 751 35.23 69.36 -0.51
CA ARG A 751 35.00 70.69 0.09
C ARG A 751 36.23 71.58 0.04
N ARG A 752 37.43 71.03 0.26
CA ARG A 752 38.68 71.79 0.18
C ARG A 752 38.90 72.32 -1.24
N THR A 753 38.70 71.48 -2.25
CA THR A 753 38.83 71.88 -3.66
C THR A 753 37.78 72.93 -4.03
N GLU A 754 36.52 72.71 -3.66
CA GLU A 754 35.41 73.65 -3.89
C GLU A 754 35.71 75.04 -3.28
N ILE A 755 36.06 75.09 -1.99
CA ILE A 755 36.36 76.34 -1.28
C ILE A 755 37.57 77.03 -1.90
N ALA A 756 38.66 76.31 -2.15
CA ALA A 756 39.90 76.89 -2.67
C ALA A 756 39.73 77.52 -4.06
N ILE A 757 38.81 77.01 -4.88
CA ILE A 757 38.54 77.53 -6.22
C ILE A 757 37.56 78.69 -6.16
N LEU A 758 36.47 78.57 -5.39
CA LEU A 758 35.53 79.67 -5.20
C LEU A 758 36.22 80.90 -4.60
N ASP A 759 37.12 80.73 -3.62
CA ASP A 759 37.91 81.83 -3.06
C ASP A 759 38.79 82.50 -4.12
N ARG A 760 39.43 81.71 -5.00
CA ARG A 760 40.25 82.24 -6.10
C ARG A 760 39.42 82.98 -7.13
N LEU A 761 38.30 82.40 -7.57
CA LEU A 761 37.38 83.04 -8.51
C LEU A 761 36.78 84.33 -7.95
N ASN A 762 36.39 84.35 -6.67
CA ASN A 762 35.86 85.56 -6.01
C ASN A 762 36.93 86.67 -5.92
N LYS A 763 38.19 86.33 -5.61
CA LYS A 763 39.29 87.31 -5.64
C LYS A 763 39.51 87.87 -7.04
N SER A 764 39.55 87.02 -8.06
CA SER A 764 39.65 87.47 -9.46
C SER A 764 38.46 88.33 -9.88
N LEU A 765 37.24 88.02 -9.45
CA LEU A 765 36.07 88.85 -9.74
C LEU A 765 36.25 90.28 -9.20
N GLN A 766 36.71 90.41 -7.95
CA GLN A 766 37.00 91.71 -7.35
C GLN A 766 38.08 92.50 -8.11
N GLU A 767 39.13 91.82 -8.57
CA GLU A 767 40.21 92.41 -9.38
C GLU A 767 39.69 92.91 -10.75
N PHE A 768 38.91 92.09 -11.45
CA PHE A 768 38.32 92.47 -12.75
C PHE A 768 37.32 93.63 -12.60
N GLU A 769 36.45 93.61 -11.58
CA GLU A 769 35.55 94.73 -11.29
C GLU A 769 36.31 96.02 -10.97
N HIS A 770 37.43 95.92 -10.24
CA HIS A 770 38.29 97.06 -9.95
C HIS A 770 38.97 97.61 -11.21
N ASN A 771 39.50 96.73 -12.07
CA ASN A 771 40.13 97.09 -13.34
C ASN A 771 39.13 97.71 -14.32
N GLU A 772 37.92 97.18 -14.42
CA GLU A 772 36.85 97.75 -15.26
C GLU A 772 36.47 99.15 -14.77
N LYS A 773 36.23 99.34 -13.46
CA LYS A 773 35.97 100.66 -12.86
C LYS A 773 37.11 101.65 -13.14
N THR A 774 38.35 101.18 -13.12
CA THR A 774 39.55 101.99 -13.39
C THR A 774 39.64 102.37 -14.87
N CYS A 775 39.41 101.41 -15.78
CA CYS A 775 39.35 101.63 -17.22
C CYS A 775 38.23 102.61 -17.60
N ASP A 776 37.05 102.50 -16.99
CA ASP A 776 35.95 103.45 -17.21
C ASP A 776 36.29 104.85 -16.72
N LYS A 777 36.96 104.98 -15.56
CA LYS A 777 37.49 106.27 -15.09
C LYS A 777 38.55 106.85 -16.02
N ILE A 778 39.48 106.03 -16.53
CA ILE A 778 40.47 106.45 -17.51
C ILE A 778 39.80 106.88 -18.82
N ARG A 779 38.76 106.17 -19.27
CA ARG A 779 37.99 106.51 -20.47
C ARG A 779 37.28 107.86 -20.28
N GLN A 780 36.59 108.06 -19.15
CA GLN A 780 35.99 109.35 -18.79
C GLN A 780 37.03 110.48 -18.75
N LEU A 781 38.21 110.24 -18.17
CA LEU A 781 39.32 111.20 -18.17
C LEU A 781 39.80 111.53 -19.59
N ARG A 782 39.97 110.53 -20.45
CA ARG A 782 40.35 110.72 -21.86
C ARG A 782 39.29 111.48 -22.66
N GLU A 783 38.02 111.22 -22.41
CA GLU A 783 36.89 111.95 -23.02
C GLU A 783 36.94 113.43 -22.61
N ASN A 784 37.16 113.70 -21.31
CA ASN A 784 37.29 115.04 -20.77
C ASN A 784 38.51 115.77 -21.34
N ILE A 785 39.67 115.11 -21.43
CA ILE A 785 40.89 115.66 -22.05
C ILE A 785 40.65 115.98 -23.53
N ARG A 786 40.00 115.08 -24.29
CA ARG A 786 39.65 115.35 -25.70
C ARG A 786 38.74 116.55 -25.84
N LYS A 787 37.74 116.68 -24.96
CA LYS A 787 36.81 117.82 -24.96
C LYS A 787 37.54 119.13 -24.71
N LEU A 788 38.41 119.17 -23.69
CA LEU A 788 39.28 120.31 -23.38
C LEU A 788 40.25 120.66 -24.51
N ALA A 789 40.88 119.66 -25.13
CA ALA A 789 41.78 119.87 -26.27
C ALA A 789 41.03 120.43 -27.49
N TYR A 790 39.80 119.98 -27.74
CA TYR A 790 38.96 120.49 -28.83
C TYR A 790 38.52 121.95 -28.58
N GLU A 791 38.11 122.28 -27.36
CA GLU A 791 37.78 123.65 -26.95
C GLU A 791 38.99 124.59 -27.11
N THR A 792 40.19 124.13 -26.75
CA THR A 792 41.42 124.91 -26.89
C THR A 792 41.78 125.13 -28.37
N LYS A 793 41.66 124.09 -29.21
CA LYS A 793 41.94 124.19 -30.65
C LYS A 793 40.96 125.13 -31.36
N PHE A 794 39.68 125.11 -30.99
CA PHE A 794 38.67 126.03 -31.52
C PHE A 794 38.96 127.49 -31.17
N LYS A 795 39.42 127.74 -29.94
CA LYS A 795 39.82 129.07 -29.47
C LYS A 795 41.06 129.61 -30.21
N VAL A 796 42.09 128.77 -30.43
CA VAL A 796 43.29 129.15 -31.20
C VAL A 796 42.96 129.47 -32.66
N HIS A 797 42.10 128.66 -33.30
CA HIS A 797 41.74 128.88 -34.70
C HIS A 797 40.97 130.20 -34.92
N ARG A 798 40.24 130.65 -33.88
CA ARG A 798 39.53 131.93 -33.88
C ARG A 798 40.48 133.13 -33.73
N ILE A 799 41.60 132.97 -33.03
CA ILE A 799 42.69 133.97 -33.01
C ILE A 799 43.33 134.07 -34.39
N ASP A 800 43.68 132.94 -35.01
CA ASP A 800 44.30 132.94 -36.35
C ASP A 800 43.41 133.65 -37.38
N ALA A 801 42.09 133.41 -37.34
CA ALA A 801 41.14 134.11 -38.20
C ALA A 801 41.09 135.63 -37.95
N CYS A 802 41.25 136.07 -36.69
CA CYS A 802 41.37 137.49 -36.36
C CYS A 802 42.70 138.08 -36.87
N ILE A 803 43.81 137.35 -36.74
CA ILE A 803 45.13 137.79 -37.24
C ILE A 803 45.14 137.91 -38.77
N ASP A 804 44.51 136.97 -39.48
CA ASP A 804 44.40 137.02 -40.94
C ASP A 804 43.48 138.16 -41.40
N TYR A 805 42.38 138.43 -40.69
CA TYR A 805 41.54 139.63 -40.91
C TYR A 805 42.34 140.94 -40.75
N PHE A 806 43.22 141.00 -39.74
CA PHE A 806 44.13 142.13 -39.52
C PHE A 806 45.17 142.30 -40.64
N ARG A 807 45.74 141.19 -41.11
CA ARG A 807 46.69 141.19 -42.23
C ARG A 807 46.05 141.74 -43.51
N ASP A 808 44.79 141.43 -43.77
CA ASP A 808 44.10 141.91 -44.97
C ASP A 808 43.61 143.36 -44.86
N MET A 809 43.22 143.84 -43.67
CA MET A 809 42.89 145.25 -43.44
C MET A 809 44.09 146.20 -43.61
N SER A 810 45.31 145.73 -43.31
CA SER A 810 46.55 146.53 -43.44
C SER A 810 46.95 146.89 -44.87
N LYS A 811 46.30 146.29 -45.89
CA LYS A 811 46.58 146.51 -47.32
C LYS A 811 45.73 147.61 -47.98
N ILE A 812 44.76 148.20 -47.26
CA ILE A 812 43.83 149.21 -47.79
C ILE A 812 44.22 150.58 -47.20
N GLU A 813 44.58 151.54 -48.05
CA GLU A 813 45.12 152.88 -47.73
C GLU A 813 44.50 153.57 -46.48
N ILE A 814 45.31 153.69 -45.42
CA ILE A 814 44.90 154.04 -44.06
C ILE A 814 45.16 155.51 -43.71
N TRP A 815 44.68 156.45 -44.52
CA TRP A 815 44.84 157.90 -44.21
C TRP A 815 43.51 158.63 -44.02
N LYS A 816 42.51 157.96 -43.42
CA LYS A 816 41.24 158.58 -42.97
C LYS A 816 40.92 158.21 -41.52
N ARG A 817 40.87 159.22 -40.63
CA ARG A 817 40.69 159.16 -39.15
C ARG A 817 39.63 158.16 -38.66
N LYS A 818 38.55 157.94 -39.43
CA LYS A 818 37.46 157.00 -39.10
C LYS A 818 37.87 155.50 -39.11
N HIS A 819 38.99 155.14 -39.75
CA HIS A 819 39.51 153.76 -39.81
C HIS A 819 40.52 153.45 -38.69
N PHE A 820 41.07 154.49 -38.05
CA PHE A 820 42.03 154.36 -36.96
C PHE A 820 41.34 153.92 -35.66
N ASP A 821 40.16 154.48 -35.37
CA ASP A 821 39.34 154.09 -34.21
C ASP A 821 38.80 152.66 -34.32
N ILE A 822 38.53 152.18 -35.55
CA ILE A 822 38.10 150.80 -35.80
C ILE A 822 39.28 149.83 -35.57
N MET A 823 40.49 150.18 -36.03
CA MET A 823 41.69 149.39 -35.75
C MET A 823 42.02 149.33 -34.27
N ARG A 824 41.95 150.46 -33.56
CA ARG A 824 42.17 150.54 -32.11
C ARG A 824 41.22 149.60 -31.36
N ASN A 825 39.93 149.64 -31.67
CA ASN A 825 38.92 148.78 -31.03
C ASN A 825 39.10 147.29 -31.37
N ALA A 826 39.46 146.95 -32.61
CA ALA A 826 39.69 145.57 -33.01
C ALA A 826 40.98 144.99 -32.38
N LEU A 827 42.01 145.82 -32.17
CA LEU A 827 43.28 145.40 -31.57
C LEU A 827 43.10 145.18 -30.05
N GLN A 828 42.30 146.05 -29.42
CA GLN A 828 41.82 145.87 -28.04
C GLN A 828 41.06 144.54 -27.89
N GLU A 829 40.13 144.22 -28.79
CA GLU A 829 39.36 142.97 -28.75
C GLU A 829 40.24 141.71 -28.97
N CYS A 830 41.27 141.80 -29.81
CA CYS A 830 42.23 140.71 -29.99
C CYS A 830 43.10 140.49 -28.74
N ILE A 831 43.55 141.56 -28.10
CA ILE A 831 44.32 141.47 -26.86
C ILE A 831 43.46 140.88 -25.73
N GLU A 832 42.21 141.30 -25.58
CA GLU A 832 41.29 140.73 -24.58
C GLU A 832 41.04 139.23 -24.80
N LYS A 833 40.92 138.77 -26.06
CA LYS A 833 40.77 137.34 -26.39
C LYS A 833 42.03 136.52 -26.18
N ILE A 834 43.22 137.08 -26.45
CA ILE A 834 44.50 136.45 -26.14
C ILE A 834 44.64 136.27 -24.62
N VAL A 835 44.16 137.24 -23.82
CA VAL A 835 44.13 137.17 -22.36
C VAL A 835 43.15 136.09 -21.86
N GLU A 836 41.97 135.97 -22.48
CA GLU A 836 40.99 134.93 -22.15
C GLU A 836 41.55 133.51 -22.41
N ILE A 837 42.39 133.36 -23.44
CA ILE A 837 43.05 132.09 -23.78
C ILE A 837 44.27 131.83 -22.87
N GLY A 838 45.03 132.86 -22.51
CA GLY A 838 46.09 132.75 -21.50
C GLY A 838 45.55 132.29 -20.14
N ASN A 839 44.41 132.83 -19.70
CA ASN A 839 43.75 132.40 -18.47
C ASN A 839 43.18 130.98 -18.55
N PHE A 840 42.78 130.51 -19.73
CA PHE A 840 42.30 129.14 -19.95
C PHE A 840 43.42 128.10 -20.01
N VAL A 841 44.61 128.46 -20.50
CA VAL A 841 45.76 127.54 -20.65
C VAL A 841 46.61 127.45 -19.38
N ILE A 842 46.66 128.51 -18.56
CA ILE A 842 47.52 128.56 -17.36
C ILE A 842 46.79 128.14 -16.07
N GLY A 843 45.46 128.05 -16.07
CA GLY A 843 44.66 127.38 -15.02
C GLY A 843 44.96 127.86 -13.60
N ASP A 844 44.26 128.91 -13.12
CA ASP A 844 44.21 129.37 -11.72
C ASP A 844 45.54 129.54 -10.94
N GLY A 845 46.69 129.50 -11.60
CA GLY A 845 48.01 129.68 -11.00
C GLY A 845 48.59 131.09 -11.24
N GLU A 846 48.55 131.91 -10.19
CA GLU A 846 49.42 133.08 -9.94
C GLU A 846 49.59 134.12 -11.06
N ASN A 847 48.76 135.17 -11.01
CA ASN A 847 49.04 136.63 -11.05
C ASN A 847 50.27 137.21 -11.80
N ILE A 848 50.84 136.55 -12.80
CA ILE A 848 51.99 137.05 -13.60
C ILE A 848 51.50 137.80 -14.87
N GLY A 849 50.30 137.51 -15.35
CA GLY A 849 49.74 138.13 -16.57
C GLY A 849 49.33 139.61 -16.44
N LYS A 850 48.80 140.05 -15.29
CA LYS A 850 48.26 141.43 -15.14
C LYS A 850 49.34 142.53 -15.18
N SER A 851 50.58 142.24 -14.76
CA SER A 851 51.67 143.23 -14.75
C SER A 851 52.24 143.50 -16.15
N TYR A 852 52.33 142.48 -17.01
CA TYR A 852 52.79 142.65 -18.40
C TYR A 852 51.71 143.28 -19.29
N ILE A 853 50.43 143.05 -18.99
CA ILE A 853 49.29 143.63 -19.72
C ILE A 853 49.13 145.12 -19.42
N PHE A 854 49.38 145.57 -18.17
CA PHE A 854 49.41 147.00 -17.86
C PHE A 854 50.57 147.73 -18.56
N GLN A 855 51.74 147.09 -18.67
CA GLN A 855 52.90 147.64 -19.38
C GLN A 855 52.70 147.67 -20.91
N LEU A 856 52.06 146.67 -21.51
CA LEU A 856 51.73 146.65 -22.95
C LEU A 856 50.61 147.63 -23.31
N SER A 857 49.59 147.79 -22.44
CA SER A 857 48.56 148.83 -22.62
C SER A 857 49.16 150.23 -22.55
N GLN A 858 50.08 150.49 -21.60
CA GLN A 858 50.79 151.77 -21.51
C GLN A 858 51.72 152.01 -22.70
N LEU A 859 52.39 150.98 -23.23
CA LEU A 859 53.23 151.11 -24.43
C LEU A 859 52.42 151.41 -25.70
N ILE A 860 51.23 150.82 -25.82
CA ILE A 860 50.33 151.04 -26.97
C ILE A 860 49.70 152.43 -26.89
N ASP A 861 49.22 152.87 -25.72
CA ASP A 861 48.68 154.22 -25.54
C ASP A 861 49.76 155.31 -25.78
N SER A 862 51.01 155.09 -25.33
CA SER A 862 52.11 156.06 -25.59
C SER A 862 52.53 156.11 -27.06
N SER A 863 52.51 154.97 -27.75
CA SER A 863 52.84 154.90 -29.18
C SER A 863 51.76 155.53 -30.07
N PHE A 864 50.49 155.46 -29.65
CA PHE A 864 49.38 156.11 -30.34
C PHE A 864 49.36 157.64 -30.13
N GLU A 865 49.74 158.14 -28.95
CA GLU A 865 49.93 159.58 -28.70
C GLU A 865 51.10 160.18 -29.51
N GLU A 866 52.21 159.45 -29.67
CA GLU A 866 53.34 159.90 -30.51
C GLU A 866 52.96 159.97 -32.01
N ILE A 867 52.13 159.04 -32.50
CA ILE A 867 51.66 159.04 -33.90
C ILE A 867 50.64 160.17 -34.14
N GLU A 868 49.77 160.48 -33.17
CA GLU A 868 48.80 161.59 -33.30
C GLU A 868 49.50 162.97 -33.22
N GLN A 869 50.54 163.12 -32.39
CA GLN A 869 51.39 164.32 -32.37
C GLN A 869 52.22 164.48 -33.65
N SER A 870 52.76 163.38 -34.21
CA SER A 870 53.53 163.43 -35.46
C SER A 870 52.65 163.71 -36.70
N ALA A 871 51.36 163.31 -36.68
CA ALA A 871 50.41 163.62 -37.75
C ALA A 871 49.90 165.08 -37.70
N GLN A 872 49.81 165.69 -36.51
CA GLN A 872 49.40 167.11 -36.36
C GLN A 872 50.50 168.09 -36.76
N VAL A 873 51.79 167.70 -36.67
CA VAL A 873 52.94 168.51 -37.09
C VAL A 873 53.12 168.53 -38.61
N SER A 874 52.68 167.49 -39.34
CA SER A 874 52.71 167.47 -40.82
C SER A 874 51.53 168.20 -41.48
N LEU A 875 50.49 168.61 -40.74
CA LEU A 875 49.30 169.30 -41.26
C LEU A 875 49.35 170.84 -41.15
N ASN A 876 50.37 171.41 -40.49
CA ASN A 876 50.61 172.87 -40.42
C ASN A 876 51.77 173.37 -41.31
N ALA A 877 52.30 172.53 -42.20
CA ALA A 877 53.31 172.90 -43.19
C ALA A 877 53.05 172.22 -44.56
N SER A 878 51.85 172.39 -45.12
CA SER A 878 51.56 172.41 -46.57
C SER A 878 50.18 173.01 -46.82
#